data_AF-A0A1B8FBV9-F1
#
_entry.id   AF-A0A1B8FBV9-F1
#
_cell.length_a   1.000
_cell.length_b   1.000
_cell.length_c   1.000
_cell.angle_alpha   90.00
_cell.angle_beta   90.00
_cell.angle_gamma   90.00
#
_symmetry.space_group_name_H-M   'P 1'
#
loop_
_entity.id
_entity.type
_entity.pdbx_description
1 polymer ?
#
loop_
_entity_poly.entity_id
_entity_poly.type
_entity_poly.pdbx_seq_one_letter_code
_entity_poly.pdbx_strand_id
1 'polypeptide(L)'
;MASRADQFKAAKQEMQRAFEKAEEEESRRIKETDEAKEPSPWLRRVGCIPHLAGVDRKEVRELVEAVDEKDEPHLAIMCTAFEWLIQDAQHHAVREVVGQQALFEANKKEVEKETNMPFDSWMDITTIERYVDVWKQLLLFVFRAEDDEAEFRPPYVLTDAQQSAMQTVRDTIGAFQEWKEQEKNAAGEDGDEDEGFDDGEDDEGMEGVEGAAEEVDEGFEDEMSEETKWMRQIQREVLRFCITLLDHPLQDSEYQSAIISGLAVLMIKGDKGWHDAEDFTTKYSAVIKLARLMVVQEAYEQRQEQIRTYQSEMTEVEARKKATSYYRLVKQFVAQFTTMAHDGRDPTPMQWIYQTRSYGFKIRYTTPAAGKIQWIRDEVLYPGTRVQMSQLRSMVHGLIGEARDELFGKLMVVTDEGGVPSIDWDNTVDQPSETKVGWSFLDDERNKFGAHKEWWLFERIFQEQALREQFLDDDGMLKPGAGEAYQRHVERFLELLLILIHLCAGQPSRATEILGLRWKNTANGGVRNVIIENGLVGLVGQYHKGYRSSGNIKIIHRYLPREVGELLVYYLWIVLPFWEKIQFQMTGKVVSSAFLWGDAEKKEHRQWTGPERGGGMKKGKGKGKKGTKGEKEKTQEEEKGRRTKLSWTSERVRKIMQDASNRWMGSQSILSISAWRQIAIAISRRFCRENRFEDESGKWDPDENWDEDNAAGDDP
;
A
#
# COMPACT_ATOMS: atom_id res chain seq x y z
N MET A 1 35.64 -42.34 -38.47
CA MET A 1 35.65 -42.44 -36.99
C MET A 1 35.57 -41.03 -36.45
N ALA A 2 34.57 -40.71 -35.62
CA ALA A 2 34.49 -39.42 -34.95
C ALA A 2 35.76 -39.19 -34.11
N SER A 3 36.29 -37.97 -34.06
CA SER A 3 37.50 -37.73 -33.28
C SER A 3 37.19 -37.89 -31.79
N ARG A 4 38.23 -38.17 -30.99
CA ARG A 4 38.11 -38.31 -29.52
C ARG A 4 37.52 -37.04 -28.86
N ALA A 5 37.67 -35.87 -29.50
CA ALA A 5 37.08 -34.61 -29.06
C ALA A 5 35.57 -34.53 -29.33
N ASP A 6 35.10 -35.06 -30.47
CA ASP A 6 33.68 -35.11 -30.80
C ASP A 6 32.93 -36.09 -29.90
N GLN A 7 33.56 -37.22 -29.58
CA GLN A 7 33.04 -38.20 -28.61
C GLN A 7 32.96 -37.61 -27.19
N PHE A 8 33.97 -36.84 -26.76
CA PHE A 8 33.93 -36.17 -25.47
C PHE A 8 32.85 -35.09 -25.40
N LYS A 9 32.65 -34.30 -26.47
CA LYS A 9 31.61 -33.27 -26.53
C LYS A 9 30.21 -33.89 -26.47
N ALA A 10 29.98 -34.99 -27.18
CA ALA A 10 28.73 -35.74 -27.13
C ALA A 10 28.48 -36.34 -25.73
N ALA A 11 29.47 -37.01 -25.14
CA ALA A 11 29.36 -37.57 -23.79
C ALA A 11 29.15 -36.50 -22.72
N LYS A 12 29.81 -35.33 -22.84
CA LYS A 12 29.57 -34.19 -21.94
C LYS A 12 28.14 -33.67 -22.06
N GLN A 13 27.60 -33.52 -23.27
CA GLN A 13 26.22 -33.07 -23.47
C GLN A 13 25.21 -34.09 -22.93
N GLU A 14 25.45 -35.37 -23.13
CA GLU A 14 24.59 -36.45 -22.62
C GLU A 14 24.62 -36.50 -21.08
N MET A 15 25.82 -36.44 -20.47
CA MET A 15 25.99 -36.38 -19.02
C MET A 15 25.36 -35.11 -18.43
N GLN A 16 25.51 -33.96 -19.09
CA GLN A 16 24.91 -32.70 -18.66
C GLN A 16 23.38 -32.79 -18.67
N ARG A 17 22.77 -33.31 -19.75
CA ARG A 17 21.32 -33.52 -19.82
C ARG A 17 20.81 -34.53 -18.79
N ALA A 18 21.55 -35.62 -18.58
CA ALA A 18 21.21 -36.62 -17.57
C ALA A 18 21.30 -36.05 -16.15
N PHE A 19 22.32 -35.21 -15.88
CA PHE A 19 22.48 -34.52 -14.61
C PHE A 19 21.37 -33.48 -14.39
N GLU A 20 21.08 -32.65 -15.38
CA GLU A 20 19.97 -31.67 -15.34
C GLU A 20 18.63 -32.36 -15.09
N LYS A 21 18.36 -33.49 -15.77
CA LYS A 21 17.14 -34.27 -15.54
C LYS A 21 17.09 -34.86 -14.13
N ALA A 22 18.20 -35.36 -13.60
CA ALA A 22 18.26 -35.91 -12.24
C ALA A 22 18.11 -34.81 -11.17
N GLU A 23 18.70 -33.64 -11.41
CA GLU A 23 18.57 -32.45 -10.55
C GLU A 23 17.12 -31.93 -10.57
N GLU A 24 16.47 -31.92 -11.73
CA GLU A 24 15.04 -31.62 -11.85
C GLU A 24 14.18 -32.63 -11.07
N GLU A 25 14.37 -33.93 -11.27
CA GLU A 25 13.63 -34.99 -10.54
C GLU A 25 13.86 -34.91 -9.02
N GLU A 26 15.08 -34.57 -8.58
CA GLU A 26 15.40 -34.37 -7.16
C GLU A 26 14.76 -33.10 -6.60
N SER A 27 14.79 -31.99 -7.33
CA SER A 27 14.20 -30.70 -6.91
C SER A 27 12.69 -30.72 -6.81
N ARG A 28 12.04 -31.63 -7.55
CA ARG A 28 10.58 -31.83 -7.57
C ARG A 28 10.08 -32.53 -6.30
N ARG A 29 10.81 -33.48 -5.73
CA ARG A 29 10.31 -34.21 -4.56
C ARG A 29 10.57 -33.47 -3.26
N ILE A 30 9.53 -33.18 -2.51
CA ILE A 30 9.66 -32.67 -1.14
C ILE A 30 10.05 -33.85 -0.23
N LYS A 31 11.28 -33.81 0.29
CA LYS A 31 11.81 -34.80 1.22
C LYS A 31 11.78 -34.24 2.64
N GLU A 32 11.57 -35.10 3.63
CA GLU A 32 11.78 -34.72 5.03
C GLU A 32 13.23 -34.30 5.25
N THR A 33 13.39 -33.18 5.95
CA THR A 33 14.71 -32.63 6.28
C THR A 33 15.30 -33.34 7.49
N ASP A 34 16.58 -33.72 7.40
CA ASP A 34 17.35 -34.11 8.58
C ASP A 34 17.64 -32.85 9.41
N GLU A 35 16.82 -32.59 10.43
CA GLU A 35 16.88 -31.39 11.26
C GLU A 35 18.25 -31.18 11.94
N ALA A 36 19.01 -32.26 12.17
CA ALA A 36 20.36 -32.16 12.72
C ALA A 36 21.36 -31.56 11.74
N LYS A 37 21.09 -31.70 10.43
CA LYS A 37 21.91 -31.15 9.34
C LYS A 37 21.41 -29.80 8.85
N GLU A 38 20.09 -29.58 8.85
CA GLU A 38 19.44 -28.36 8.34
C GLU A 38 18.51 -27.72 9.38
N PRO A 39 19.06 -27.15 10.48
CA PRO A 39 18.25 -26.63 11.57
C PRO A 39 17.48 -25.36 11.16
N SER A 40 16.15 -25.43 11.21
CA SER A 40 15.28 -24.27 11.02
C SER A 40 14.18 -24.24 12.10
N PRO A 41 14.30 -23.38 13.14
CA PRO A 41 13.25 -23.23 14.15
C PRO A 41 11.90 -22.82 13.55
N TRP A 42 11.94 -22.04 12.47
CA TRP A 42 10.76 -21.62 11.73
C TRP A 42 10.04 -22.80 11.07
N LEU A 43 10.75 -23.54 10.21
CA LEU A 43 10.14 -24.65 9.45
C LEU A 43 9.75 -25.81 10.38
N ARG A 44 10.49 -26.03 11.47
CA ARG A 44 10.11 -26.97 12.53
C ARG A 44 8.82 -26.55 13.24
N ARG A 45 8.65 -25.27 13.57
CA ARG A 45 7.43 -24.80 14.24
C ARG A 45 6.22 -24.85 13.31
N VAL A 46 6.40 -24.51 12.04
CA VAL A 46 5.31 -24.51 11.06
C VAL A 46 4.91 -25.96 10.73
N GLY A 47 5.86 -26.86 10.51
CA GLY A 47 5.56 -28.27 10.20
C GLY A 47 5.19 -28.54 8.74
N CYS A 48 5.45 -27.61 7.82
CA CYS A 48 5.04 -27.73 6.42
C CYS A 48 5.82 -28.82 5.64
N ILE A 49 7.07 -29.10 6.03
CA ILE A 49 7.90 -30.06 5.31
C ILE A 49 7.40 -31.50 5.52
N PRO A 50 7.18 -31.98 6.78
CA PRO A 50 6.56 -33.30 6.98
C PRO A 50 5.17 -33.42 6.35
N HIS A 51 4.36 -32.35 6.40
CA HIS A 51 3.00 -32.35 5.81
C HIS A 51 3.01 -32.56 4.29
N LEU A 52 3.94 -31.89 3.58
CA LEU A 52 4.05 -31.96 2.13
C LEU A 52 5.04 -33.04 1.65
N ALA A 53 5.59 -33.83 2.57
CA ALA A 53 6.57 -34.85 2.23
C ALA A 53 5.96 -35.90 1.29
N GLY A 54 6.65 -36.20 0.20
CA GLY A 54 6.20 -37.19 -0.79
C GLY A 54 5.34 -36.63 -1.93
N VAL A 55 4.84 -35.40 -1.82
CA VAL A 55 4.12 -34.75 -2.91
C VAL A 55 5.10 -34.03 -3.86
N ASP A 56 4.76 -33.95 -5.15
CA ASP A 56 5.57 -33.22 -6.13
C ASP A 56 5.41 -31.70 -5.92
N ARG A 57 6.53 -31.03 -5.68
CA ARG A 57 6.63 -29.59 -5.43
C ARG A 57 6.01 -28.76 -6.55
N LYS A 58 6.17 -29.19 -7.81
CA LYS A 58 5.67 -28.45 -8.96
C LYS A 58 4.16 -28.60 -9.04
N GLU A 59 3.65 -29.82 -8.90
CA GLU A 59 2.21 -30.11 -8.96
C GLU A 59 1.45 -29.37 -7.84
N VAL A 60 1.92 -29.41 -6.58
CA VAL A 60 1.25 -28.65 -5.50
C VAL A 60 1.34 -27.14 -5.69
N ARG A 61 2.36 -26.64 -6.41
CA ARG A 61 2.48 -25.22 -6.70
C ARG A 61 1.48 -24.77 -7.75
N GLU A 62 1.21 -25.59 -8.75
CA GLU A 62 0.19 -25.33 -9.77
C GLU A 62 -1.20 -25.13 -9.13
N LEU A 63 -1.49 -25.78 -7.98
CA LEU A 63 -2.74 -25.58 -7.23
C LEU A 63 -2.97 -24.12 -6.74
N VAL A 64 -1.92 -23.34 -6.55
CA VAL A 64 -2.00 -21.94 -6.06
C VAL A 64 -1.65 -20.92 -7.14
N GLU A 65 -1.41 -21.34 -8.38
CA GLU A 65 -1.11 -20.41 -9.48
C GLU A 65 -2.34 -19.59 -9.88
N ALA A 66 -2.13 -18.47 -10.58
CA ALA A 66 -3.22 -17.65 -11.08
C ALA A 66 -4.12 -18.45 -12.03
N VAL A 67 -5.40 -18.08 -12.10
CA VAL A 67 -6.37 -18.74 -12.98
C VAL A 67 -6.10 -18.33 -14.43
N ASP A 68 -6.15 -19.30 -15.35
CA ASP A 68 -6.35 -19.00 -16.77
C ASP A 68 -7.87 -18.98 -17.05
N GLU A 69 -8.40 -17.80 -17.38
CA GLU A 69 -9.84 -17.59 -17.59
C GLU A 69 -10.41 -18.46 -18.72
N LYS A 70 -9.59 -18.91 -19.67
CA LYS A 70 -10.02 -19.75 -20.78
C LYS A 70 -10.14 -21.21 -20.38
N ASP A 71 -9.19 -21.69 -19.58
CA ASP A 71 -9.12 -23.09 -19.17
C ASP A 71 -9.99 -23.37 -17.94
N GLU A 72 -10.09 -22.41 -17.02
CA GLU A 72 -10.78 -22.54 -15.73
C GLU A 72 -11.81 -21.41 -15.49
N PRO A 73 -12.82 -21.24 -16.37
CA PRO A 73 -13.76 -20.10 -16.30
C PRO A 73 -14.57 -20.07 -14.98
N HIS A 74 -14.84 -21.23 -14.39
CA HIS A 74 -15.58 -21.35 -13.12
C HIS A 74 -14.74 -20.80 -11.94
N LEU A 75 -13.44 -21.05 -11.90
CA LEU A 75 -12.54 -20.49 -10.88
C LEU A 75 -12.32 -18.99 -11.08
N ALA A 76 -12.31 -18.52 -12.34
CA ALA A 76 -12.24 -17.10 -12.65
C ALA A 76 -13.47 -16.35 -12.10
N ILE A 77 -14.68 -16.89 -12.30
CA ILE A 77 -15.92 -16.35 -11.74
C ILE A 77 -15.87 -16.32 -10.20
N MET A 78 -15.40 -17.40 -9.57
CA MET A 78 -15.24 -17.45 -8.10
C MET A 78 -14.27 -16.38 -7.59
N CYS A 79 -13.14 -16.20 -8.27
CA CYS A 79 -12.14 -15.18 -7.93
C CYS A 79 -12.71 -13.76 -8.05
N THR A 80 -13.43 -13.47 -9.12
CA THR A 80 -14.10 -12.18 -9.34
C THR A 80 -15.17 -11.93 -8.27
N ALA A 81 -15.98 -12.94 -7.94
CA ALA A 81 -16.97 -12.84 -6.86
C ALA A 81 -16.29 -12.59 -5.51
N PHE A 82 -15.19 -13.26 -5.21
CA PHE A 82 -14.42 -13.03 -3.99
C PHE A 82 -13.87 -11.59 -3.92
N GLU A 83 -13.36 -11.04 -5.02
CA GLU A 83 -12.91 -9.65 -5.09
C GLU A 83 -14.04 -8.67 -4.79
N TRP A 84 -15.21 -8.85 -5.41
CA TRP A 84 -16.39 -8.01 -5.15
C TRP A 84 -16.87 -8.15 -3.70
N LEU A 85 -16.83 -9.36 -3.14
CA LEU A 85 -17.17 -9.62 -1.75
C LEU A 85 -16.30 -8.78 -0.80
N ILE A 86 -14.98 -8.76 -1.03
CA ILE A 86 -14.07 -7.98 -0.19
C ILE A 86 -14.30 -6.47 -0.33
N GLN A 87 -14.68 -5.98 -1.51
CA GLN A 87 -15.06 -4.57 -1.72
C GLN A 87 -16.27 -4.20 -0.89
N ASP A 88 -17.35 -4.98 -1.03
CA ASP A 88 -18.59 -4.74 -0.29
C ASP A 88 -18.31 -4.79 1.22
N ALA A 89 -17.49 -5.74 1.66
CA ALA A 89 -17.08 -5.86 3.05
C ALA A 89 -16.30 -4.64 3.56
N GLN A 90 -15.44 -4.00 2.75
CA GLN A 90 -14.79 -2.74 3.15
C GLN A 90 -15.79 -1.59 3.31
N HIS A 91 -16.83 -1.54 2.49
CA HIS A 91 -17.88 -0.51 2.60
C HIS A 91 -18.78 -0.74 3.82
N HIS A 92 -19.04 -2.00 4.20
CA HIS A 92 -19.86 -2.32 5.36
C HIS A 92 -19.09 -2.29 6.69
N ALA A 93 -17.81 -2.63 6.70
CA ALA A 93 -16.97 -2.66 7.91
C ALA A 93 -16.46 -1.26 8.29
N VAL A 94 -17.36 -0.30 8.43
CA VAL A 94 -17.07 1.09 8.86
C VAL A 94 -17.99 1.52 9.98
N ARG A 95 -17.58 2.58 10.70
CA ARG A 95 -18.28 3.08 11.89
C ARG A 95 -19.72 3.48 11.57
N GLU A 96 -19.95 4.06 10.41
CA GLU A 96 -21.25 4.58 9.96
C GLU A 96 -22.27 3.46 9.70
N VAL A 97 -21.81 2.25 9.38
CA VAL A 97 -22.68 1.11 9.04
C VAL A 97 -22.86 0.16 10.22
N VAL A 98 -21.77 -0.44 10.73
CA VAL A 98 -21.86 -1.46 11.79
C VAL A 98 -21.70 -0.92 13.21
N GLY A 99 -21.24 0.33 13.33
CA GLY A 99 -21.01 0.99 14.61
C GLY A 99 -19.65 0.67 15.24
N GLN A 100 -19.13 1.62 16.01
CA GLN A 100 -17.83 1.56 16.65
C GLN A 100 -17.63 0.30 17.52
N GLN A 101 -18.65 -0.08 18.28
CA GLN A 101 -18.57 -1.21 19.22
C GLN A 101 -18.45 -2.55 18.50
N ALA A 102 -19.10 -2.72 17.34
CA ALA A 102 -18.92 -3.91 16.52
C ALA A 102 -17.49 -4.00 15.97
N LEU A 103 -16.89 -2.86 15.58
CA LEU A 103 -15.51 -2.82 15.13
C LEU A 103 -14.50 -3.14 16.24
N PHE A 104 -14.76 -2.75 17.50
CA PHE A 104 -13.94 -3.20 18.63
C PHE A 104 -14.02 -4.72 18.80
N GLU A 105 -15.21 -5.32 18.76
CA GLU A 105 -15.35 -6.78 18.81
C GLU A 105 -14.63 -7.45 17.63
N ALA A 106 -14.80 -6.95 16.40
CA ALA A 106 -14.11 -7.47 15.21
C ALA A 106 -12.58 -7.50 15.33
N ASN A 107 -11.99 -6.65 16.18
CA ASN A 107 -10.54 -6.58 16.35
C ASN A 107 -10.01 -7.47 17.50
N LYS A 108 -10.87 -8.17 18.23
CA LYS A 108 -10.44 -9.03 19.34
C LYS A 108 -9.67 -10.26 18.84
N LYS A 109 -8.61 -10.61 19.57
CA LYS A 109 -7.86 -11.88 19.41
C LYS A 109 -8.28 -12.93 20.43
N GLU A 110 -8.73 -12.49 21.60
CA GLU A 110 -9.13 -13.33 22.72
C GLU A 110 -10.49 -12.83 23.21
N VAL A 111 -11.36 -13.75 23.62
CA VAL A 111 -12.74 -13.42 24.02
C VAL A 111 -12.76 -12.53 25.28
N GLU A 112 -11.86 -12.79 26.23
CA GLU A 112 -11.84 -12.12 27.54
C GLU A 112 -10.99 -10.84 27.56
N LYS A 113 -10.21 -10.59 26.51
CA LYS A 113 -9.29 -9.44 26.45
C LYS A 113 -9.90 -8.32 25.62
N GLU A 114 -10.06 -7.16 26.25
CA GLU A 114 -10.48 -5.95 25.54
C GLU A 114 -9.37 -5.43 24.63
N THR A 115 -9.77 -4.90 23.48
CA THR A 115 -8.87 -4.23 22.53
C THR A 115 -8.94 -2.72 22.70
N ASN A 116 -7.81 -2.05 22.58
CA ASN A 116 -7.72 -0.60 22.68
C ASN A 116 -8.03 0.11 21.35
N MET A 117 -8.11 -0.65 20.26
CA MET A 117 -8.34 -0.13 18.92
C MET A 117 -9.50 -0.85 18.22
N PRO A 118 -10.38 -0.13 17.49
CA PRO A 118 -11.35 -0.75 16.61
C PRO A 118 -10.67 -1.39 15.40
N PHE A 119 -11.35 -2.34 14.78
CA PHE A 119 -10.96 -2.89 13.49
C PHE A 119 -11.01 -1.78 12.44
N ASP A 120 -9.88 -1.57 11.78
CA ASP A 120 -9.76 -0.63 10.66
C ASP A 120 -9.85 -1.40 9.35
N SER A 121 -10.93 -1.24 8.59
CA SER A 121 -11.10 -1.83 7.26
C SER A 121 -10.25 -1.14 6.18
N TRP A 122 -9.65 0.00 6.52
CA TRP A 122 -8.78 0.75 5.61
C TRP A 122 -7.50 -0.03 5.30
N MET A 123 -7.22 -0.16 4.01
CA MET A 123 -5.96 -0.66 3.45
C MET A 123 -5.62 0.20 2.23
N ASP A 124 -4.34 0.46 1.98
CA ASP A 124 -3.94 1.04 0.69
C ASP A 124 -4.21 0.03 -0.45
N ILE A 125 -4.43 0.53 -1.66
CA ILE A 125 -4.84 -0.29 -2.83
C ILE A 125 -3.87 -1.46 -3.06
N THR A 126 -2.55 -1.19 -2.99
CA THR A 126 -1.54 -2.24 -3.18
C THR A 126 -1.54 -3.29 -2.08
N THR A 127 -1.88 -2.92 -0.85
CA THR A 127 -2.01 -3.87 0.27
C THR A 127 -3.25 -4.74 0.12
N ILE A 128 -4.40 -4.17 -0.24
CA ILE A 128 -5.62 -4.96 -0.40
C ILE A 128 -5.51 -5.94 -1.57
N GLU A 129 -4.95 -5.54 -2.72
CA GLU A 129 -4.73 -6.43 -3.87
C GLU A 129 -3.90 -7.65 -3.46
N ARG A 130 -2.80 -7.43 -2.72
CA ARG A 130 -1.98 -8.53 -2.20
C ARG A 130 -2.71 -9.40 -1.20
N TYR A 131 -3.54 -8.82 -0.35
CA TYR A 131 -4.26 -9.59 0.66
C TYR A 131 -5.35 -10.45 0.05
N VAL A 132 -6.05 -9.90 -0.95
CA VAL A 132 -7.03 -10.61 -1.76
C VAL A 132 -6.36 -11.74 -2.54
N ASP A 133 -5.20 -11.50 -3.14
CA ASP A 133 -4.42 -12.53 -3.84
C ASP A 133 -4.10 -13.73 -2.94
N VAL A 134 -3.69 -13.50 -1.68
CA VAL A 134 -3.44 -14.60 -0.73
C VAL A 134 -4.69 -15.46 -0.51
N TRP A 135 -5.87 -14.85 -0.33
CA TRP A 135 -7.11 -15.62 -0.17
C TRP A 135 -7.57 -16.28 -1.45
N LYS A 136 -7.41 -15.63 -2.62
CA LYS A 136 -7.67 -16.27 -3.92
C LYS A 136 -6.82 -17.52 -4.07
N GLN A 137 -5.52 -17.46 -3.78
CA GLN A 137 -4.64 -18.62 -3.82
C GLN A 137 -5.11 -19.75 -2.89
N LEU A 138 -5.62 -19.42 -1.70
CA LEU A 138 -6.20 -20.42 -0.80
C LEU A 138 -7.49 -21.04 -1.35
N LEU A 139 -8.38 -20.24 -1.95
CA LEU A 139 -9.60 -20.75 -2.58
C LEU A 139 -9.27 -21.65 -3.78
N LEU A 140 -8.35 -21.22 -4.65
CA LEU A 140 -7.87 -22.00 -5.78
C LEU A 140 -7.24 -23.31 -5.35
N PHE A 141 -6.41 -23.26 -4.29
CA PHE A 141 -5.83 -24.47 -3.71
C PHE A 141 -6.90 -25.49 -3.34
N VAL A 142 -7.93 -25.09 -2.58
CA VAL A 142 -8.97 -26.03 -2.14
C VAL A 142 -9.78 -26.55 -3.32
N PHE A 143 -10.16 -25.69 -4.27
CA PHE A 143 -10.96 -26.12 -5.43
C PHE A 143 -10.20 -27.05 -6.36
N ARG A 144 -8.96 -26.71 -6.73
CA ARG A 144 -8.13 -27.55 -7.60
C ARG A 144 -7.72 -28.86 -6.92
N ALA A 145 -7.39 -28.81 -5.63
CA ALA A 145 -7.02 -30.03 -4.89
C ALA A 145 -8.20 -31.01 -4.75
N GLU A 146 -9.44 -30.53 -4.67
CA GLU A 146 -10.61 -31.41 -4.67
C GLU A 146 -10.99 -31.97 -6.03
N ASP A 147 -10.45 -31.43 -7.12
CA ASP A 147 -10.62 -31.97 -8.47
C ASP A 147 -9.56 -33.01 -8.85
N ASP A 148 -8.46 -33.08 -8.09
CA ASP A 148 -7.38 -34.05 -8.26
C ASP A 148 -7.59 -35.34 -7.45
N GLU A 149 -6.86 -36.40 -7.80
CA GLU A 149 -6.92 -37.66 -7.05
C GLU A 149 -6.32 -37.48 -5.64
N ALA A 150 -6.92 -38.16 -4.66
CA ALA A 150 -6.55 -38.01 -3.25
C ALA A 150 -5.07 -38.36 -2.95
N GLU A 151 -4.39 -39.10 -3.84
CA GLU A 151 -2.98 -39.45 -3.70
C GLU A 151 -1.99 -38.35 -4.13
N PHE A 152 -2.43 -37.39 -4.96
CA PHE A 152 -1.58 -36.30 -5.47
C PHE A 152 -1.78 -34.98 -4.72
N ARG A 153 -2.84 -34.86 -3.93
CA ARG A 153 -3.12 -33.66 -3.14
C ARG A 153 -2.54 -33.72 -1.72
N PRO A 154 -2.21 -32.58 -1.10
CA PRO A 154 -1.81 -32.54 0.31
C PRO A 154 -2.88 -33.15 1.26
N PRO A 155 -2.48 -33.82 2.36
CA PRO A 155 -3.37 -34.64 3.17
C PRO A 155 -4.23 -33.83 4.18
N TYR A 156 -5.16 -33.01 3.68
CA TYR A 156 -6.18 -32.32 4.50
C TYR A 156 -7.55 -32.98 4.41
N VAL A 157 -8.50 -32.59 5.28
CA VAL A 157 -9.85 -33.15 5.31
C VAL A 157 -10.88 -32.02 5.38
N LEU A 158 -11.83 -31.98 4.42
CA LEU A 158 -12.97 -31.08 4.49
C LEU A 158 -14.05 -31.64 5.41
N THR A 159 -14.63 -30.80 6.27
CA THR A 159 -15.81 -31.14 7.06
C THR A 159 -17.06 -31.25 6.17
N ASP A 160 -18.11 -31.93 6.64
CA ASP A 160 -19.38 -32.03 5.90
C ASP A 160 -19.96 -30.66 5.54
N ALA A 161 -19.83 -29.68 6.44
CA ALA A 161 -20.25 -28.31 6.21
C ALA A 161 -19.43 -27.63 5.11
N GLN A 162 -18.11 -27.84 5.10
CA GLN A 162 -17.20 -27.31 4.08
C GLN A 162 -17.48 -27.93 2.71
N GLN A 163 -17.66 -29.26 2.64
CA GLN A 163 -18.00 -29.96 1.39
C GLN A 163 -19.35 -29.48 0.83
N SER A 164 -20.36 -29.35 1.70
CA SER A 164 -21.68 -28.85 1.31
C SER A 164 -21.64 -27.40 0.80
N ALA A 165 -20.93 -26.51 1.50
CA ALA A 165 -20.77 -25.12 1.06
C ALA A 165 -19.99 -25.02 -0.25
N MET A 166 -18.93 -25.81 -0.42
CA MET A 166 -18.15 -25.88 -1.67
C MET A 166 -19.00 -26.36 -2.84
N GLN A 167 -19.81 -27.40 -2.64
CA GLN A 167 -20.73 -27.89 -3.67
C GLN A 167 -21.77 -26.83 -4.03
N THR A 168 -22.29 -26.09 -3.06
CA THR A 168 -23.25 -24.99 -3.30
C THR A 168 -22.62 -23.88 -4.16
N VAL A 169 -21.34 -23.55 -3.93
CA VAL A 169 -20.59 -22.62 -4.79
C VAL A 169 -20.48 -23.16 -6.21
N ARG A 170 -20.09 -24.44 -6.38
CA ARG A 170 -19.98 -25.09 -7.71
C ARG A 170 -21.31 -25.06 -8.46
N ASP A 171 -22.40 -25.45 -7.79
CA ASP A 171 -23.74 -25.51 -8.38
C ASP A 171 -24.22 -24.11 -8.80
N THR A 172 -23.97 -23.09 -7.96
CA THR A 172 -24.39 -21.71 -8.25
C THR A 172 -23.60 -21.13 -9.43
N ILE A 173 -22.28 -21.39 -9.51
CA ILE A 173 -21.44 -20.95 -10.64
C ILE A 173 -21.84 -21.69 -11.92
N GLY A 174 -22.10 -23.00 -11.85
CA GLY A 174 -22.58 -23.78 -12.99
C GLY A 174 -23.90 -23.24 -13.54
N ALA A 175 -24.86 -22.95 -12.67
CA ALA A 175 -26.15 -22.37 -13.08
C ALA A 175 -25.99 -20.97 -13.71
N PHE A 176 -25.04 -20.16 -13.22
CA PHE A 176 -24.71 -18.87 -13.83
C PHE A 176 -24.10 -19.02 -15.23
N GLN A 177 -23.22 -20.00 -15.43
CA GLN A 177 -22.62 -20.29 -16.74
C GLN A 177 -23.67 -20.77 -17.75
N GLU A 178 -24.55 -21.69 -17.34
CA GLU A 178 -25.67 -22.14 -18.17
C GLU A 178 -26.59 -20.97 -18.56
N TRP A 179 -26.88 -20.07 -17.62
CA TRP A 179 -27.65 -18.86 -17.89
C TRP A 179 -26.95 -17.93 -18.89
N LYS A 180 -25.64 -17.67 -18.73
CA LYS A 180 -24.82 -16.87 -19.68
C LYS A 180 -24.83 -17.47 -21.09
N GLU A 181 -24.74 -18.80 -21.22
CA GLU A 181 -24.79 -19.47 -22.51
C GLU A 181 -26.17 -19.35 -23.17
N GLN A 182 -27.25 -19.48 -22.41
CA GLN A 182 -28.61 -19.29 -22.89
C GLN A 182 -28.87 -17.86 -23.38
N GLU A 183 -28.39 -16.86 -22.64
CA GLU A 183 -28.49 -15.45 -23.02
C GLU A 183 -27.71 -15.18 -24.32
N LYS A 184 -26.49 -15.71 -24.45
CA LYS A 184 -25.68 -15.58 -25.66
C LYS A 184 -26.32 -16.24 -26.88
N ASN A 185 -26.94 -17.41 -26.69
CA ASN A 185 -27.67 -18.11 -27.75
C ASN A 185 -28.95 -17.35 -28.17
N ALA A 186 -29.62 -16.68 -27.24
CA ALA A 186 -30.79 -15.85 -27.53
C ALA A 186 -30.42 -14.53 -28.25
N ALA A 187 -29.20 -14.01 -28.04
CA ALA A 187 -28.70 -12.81 -28.68
C ALA A 187 -28.12 -13.03 -30.09
N GLY A 188 -27.91 -14.29 -30.52
CA GLY A 188 -27.26 -14.66 -31.78
C GLY A 188 -28.16 -14.76 -33.02
N GLU A 189 -29.43 -14.37 -32.97
CA GLU A 189 -30.37 -14.48 -34.11
C GLU A 189 -30.51 -13.22 -34.99
N ASP A 190 -29.84 -12.10 -34.68
CA ASP A 190 -29.90 -10.90 -35.53
C ASP A 190 -28.51 -10.29 -35.82
N GLY A 191 -28.02 -10.53 -37.04
CA GLY A 191 -27.20 -9.57 -37.79
C GLY A 191 -25.71 -9.85 -37.90
N ASP A 192 -25.32 -10.57 -38.96
CA ASP A 192 -24.04 -10.37 -39.64
C ASP A 192 -23.91 -8.89 -40.06
N GLU A 193 -22.82 -8.23 -39.70
CA GLU A 193 -22.02 -7.39 -40.61
C GLU A 193 -20.65 -7.08 -40.00
N ASP A 194 -19.65 -7.62 -40.68
CA ASP A 194 -18.22 -7.29 -40.66
C ASP A 194 -17.98 -5.77 -40.68
N GLU A 195 -17.01 -5.26 -39.91
CA GLU A 195 -15.97 -4.31 -40.36
C GLU A 195 -15.01 -3.95 -39.20
N GLY A 196 -13.72 -4.23 -39.40
CA GLY A 196 -12.67 -3.23 -39.15
C GLY A 196 -12.04 -3.15 -37.76
N PHE A 197 -10.93 -3.86 -37.60
CA PHE A 197 -9.87 -3.61 -36.62
C PHE A 197 -9.27 -2.20 -36.82
N ASP A 198 -9.21 -1.36 -35.78
CA ASP A 198 -8.27 -0.23 -35.69
C ASP A 198 -7.89 0.03 -34.22
N ASP A 199 -6.58 0.02 -33.97
CA ASP A 199 -5.90 0.21 -32.69
C ASP A 199 -5.89 1.69 -32.31
N GLY A 200 -6.27 2.01 -31.07
CA GLY A 200 -6.14 3.35 -30.52
C GLY A 200 -6.28 3.35 -29.00
N GLU A 201 -5.13 3.36 -28.33
CA GLU A 201 -4.97 3.74 -26.92
C GLU A 201 -5.70 5.07 -26.66
N ASP A 202 -6.48 5.17 -25.58
CA ASP A 202 -6.15 6.08 -24.47
C ASP A 202 -7.22 6.09 -23.37
N ASP A 203 -6.67 5.98 -22.16
CA ASP A 203 -7.15 6.30 -20.83
C ASP A 203 -7.68 7.74 -20.75
N GLU A 204 -8.81 7.97 -20.07
CA GLU A 204 -8.97 9.12 -19.16
C GLU A 204 -10.26 9.04 -18.31
N GLY A 205 -10.06 9.28 -17.00
CA GLY A 205 -10.99 8.93 -15.92
C GLY A 205 -12.19 9.84 -15.69
N MET A 206 -13.25 9.23 -15.18
CA MET A 206 -14.49 9.89 -14.75
C MET A 206 -14.36 10.41 -13.31
N GLU A 207 -14.84 11.63 -13.11
CA GLU A 207 -14.79 12.45 -11.90
C GLU A 207 -15.69 11.90 -10.78
N GLY A 208 -15.21 12.00 -9.53
CA GLY A 208 -15.89 11.53 -8.33
C GLY A 208 -17.18 12.30 -8.03
N VAL A 209 -18.24 11.55 -7.70
CA VAL A 209 -19.44 12.06 -7.06
C VAL A 209 -19.30 11.83 -5.56
N GLU A 210 -19.35 12.91 -4.79
CA GLU A 210 -19.27 12.94 -3.34
C GLU A 210 -20.35 12.07 -2.70
N GLY A 211 -19.92 11.19 -1.80
CA GLY A 211 -20.78 10.29 -1.04
C GLY A 211 -21.61 11.02 0.00
N ALA A 212 -22.91 11.11 -0.25
CA ALA A 212 -23.90 10.96 0.81
C ALA A 212 -24.23 9.47 0.92
N ALA A 213 -24.17 8.91 2.11
CA ALA A 213 -24.73 7.59 2.39
C ALA A 213 -26.25 7.69 2.21
N GLU A 214 -26.73 7.43 0.99
CA GLU A 214 -28.14 7.15 0.77
C GLU A 214 -28.43 5.78 1.37
N GLU A 215 -29.40 5.77 2.29
CA GLU A 215 -30.08 4.56 2.69
C GLU A 215 -30.57 3.87 1.41
N VAL A 216 -30.29 2.57 1.29
CA VAL A 216 -30.72 1.77 0.15
C VAL A 216 -32.25 1.78 0.14
N ASP A 217 -32.82 2.66 -0.69
CA ASP A 217 -34.25 2.73 -0.97
C ASP A 217 -34.64 1.45 -1.74
N GLU A 218 -35.75 0.83 -1.35
CA GLU A 218 -36.27 -0.42 -1.92
C GLU A 218 -36.61 -0.30 -3.42
N GLY A 219 -36.46 0.88 -4.02
CA GLY A 219 -36.61 1.13 -5.45
C GLY A 219 -35.38 0.85 -6.34
N PHE A 220 -34.20 0.50 -5.78
CA PHE A 220 -32.97 0.30 -6.56
C PHE A 220 -32.69 -1.17 -6.97
N GLU A 221 -33.38 -2.16 -6.40
CA GLU A 221 -33.18 -3.58 -6.76
C GLU A 221 -33.76 -3.93 -8.14
N ASP A 222 -34.76 -3.18 -8.61
CA ASP A 222 -35.43 -3.38 -9.91
C ASP A 222 -34.62 -2.88 -11.12
N GLU A 223 -33.56 -2.08 -10.92
CA GLU A 223 -32.69 -1.54 -12.01
C GLU A 223 -31.35 -2.27 -12.16
N MET A 224 -31.04 -3.26 -11.31
CA MET A 224 -29.79 -4.02 -11.41
C MET A 224 -29.83 -5.07 -12.53
N SER A 225 -28.73 -5.21 -13.28
CA SER A 225 -28.61 -6.28 -14.27
C SER A 225 -28.74 -7.66 -13.62
N GLU A 226 -29.34 -8.62 -14.34
CA GLU A 226 -29.46 -10.01 -13.87
C GLU A 226 -28.09 -10.63 -13.59
N GLU A 227 -27.06 -10.27 -14.35
CA GLU A 227 -25.67 -10.66 -14.09
C GLU A 227 -25.20 -10.18 -12.71
N THR A 228 -25.51 -8.93 -12.32
CA THR A 228 -25.17 -8.41 -11.00
C THR A 228 -25.89 -9.18 -9.88
N LYS A 229 -27.14 -9.62 -10.11
CA LYS A 229 -27.89 -10.44 -9.13
C LYS A 229 -27.25 -11.81 -8.96
N TRP A 230 -26.87 -12.46 -10.06
CA TRP A 230 -26.14 -13.73 -10.05
C TRP A 230 -24.81 -13.61 -9.29
N MET A 231 -24.03 -12.58 -9.59
CA MET A 231 -22.75 -12.35 -8.91
C MET A 231 -22.95 -12.10 -7.41
N ARG A 232 -23.99 -11.38 -6.97
CA ARG A 232 -24.33 -11.24 -5.55
C ARG A 232 -24.66 -12.57 -4.89
N GLN A 233 -25.35 -13.47 -5.58
CA GLN A 233 -25.62 -14.80 -5.08
C GLN A 233 -24.33 -15.61 -4.93
N ILE A 234 -23.45 -15.58 -5.93
CA ILE A 234 -22.14 -16.26 -5.87
C ILE A 234 -21.29 -15.67 -4.73
N GLN A 235 -21.26 -14.34 -4.56
CA GLN A 235 -20.58 -13.67 -3.44
C GLN A 235 -21.05 -14.20 -2.08
N ARG A 236 -22.38 -14.38 -1.91
CA ARG A 236 -22.96 -14.89 -0.67
C ARG A 236 -22.50 -16.33 -0.38
N GLU A 237 -22.50 -17.20 -1.38
CA GLU A 237 -22.09 -18.60 -1.19
C GLU A 237 -20.57 -18.73 -1.02
N VAL A 238 -19.76 -17.91 -1.71
CA VAL A 238 -18.32 -17.83 -1.49
C VAL A 238 -18.01 -17.35 -0.06
N LEU A 239 -18.71 -16.32 0.44
CA LEU A 239 -18.56 -15.87 1.82
C LEU A 239 -18.86 -17.00 2.81
N ARG A 240 -19.98 -17.71 2.63
CA ARG A 240 -20.34 -18.84 3.49
C ARG A 240 -19.26 -19.93 3.47
N PHE A 241 -18.76 -20.28 2.30
CA PHE A 241 -17.65 -21.22 2.19
C PHE A 241 -16.41 -20.75 2.96
N CYS A 242 -15.97 -19.50 2.77
CA CYS A 242 -14.86 -18.91 3.55
C CYS A 242 -15.10 -18.99 5.06
N ILE A 243 -16.30 -18.69 5.55
CA ILE A 243 -16.65 -18.79 6.97
C ILE A 243 -16.56 -20.25 7.45
N THR A 244 -17.05 -21.23 6.67
CA THR A 244 -16.93 -22.65 7.04
C THR A 244 -15.47 -23.15 7.06
N LEU A 245 -14.59 -22.58 6.24
CA LEU A 245 -13.16 -22.90 6.30
C LEU A 245 -12.49 -22.39 7.59
N LEU A 246 -12.97 -21.26 8.13
CA LEU A 246 -12.53 -20.74 9.44
C LEU A 246 -13.07 -21.59 10.61
N ASP A 247 -14.21 -22.24 10.44
CA ASP A 247 -14.87 -23.10 11.44
C ASP A 247 -14.42 -24.57 11.34
N HIS A 248 -13.13 -24.81 11.58
CA HIS A 248 -12.55 -26.16 11.54
C HIS A 248 -11.89 -26.52 12.88
N PRO A 249 -12.39 -27.53 13.63
CA PRO A 249 -11.70 -27.98 14.84
C PRO A 249 -10.42 -28.73 14.47
N LEU A 250 -9.25 -28.24 14.89
CA LEU A 250 -7.95 -28.83 14.50
C LEU A 250 -7.68 -30.20 15.13
N GLN A 251 -8.39 -30.57 16.21
CA GLN A 251 -8.28 -31.87 16.91
C GLN A 251 -6.82 -32.33 17.08
N ASP A 252 -6.47 -33.49 16.49
CA ASP A 252 -5.16 -34.15 16.63
C ASP A 252 -4.10 -33.64 15.63
N SER A 253 -4.47 -32.86 14.61
CA SER A 253 -3.54 -32.37 13.59
C SER A 253 -4.00 -31.06 12.94
N GLU A 254 -3.17 -30.04 13.03
CA GLU A 254 -3.42 -28.73 12.43
C GLU A 254 -3.60 -28.79 10.90
N TYR A 255 -2.97 -29.77 10.25
CA TYR A 255 -2.93 -29.90 8.81
C TYR A 255 -4.16 -30.58 8.20
N GLN A 256 -5.10 -31.06 9.04
CA GLN A 256 -6.43 -31.43 8.59
C GLN A 256 -7.21 -30.22 8.05
N SER A 257 -6.89 -29.01 8.52
CA SER A 257 -7.48 -27.78 7.99
C SER A 257 -6.96 -27.46 6.60
N ALA A 258 -7.88 -27.33 5.64
CA ALA A 258 -7.57 -26.95 4.27
C ALA A 258 -6.86 -25.58 4.16
N ILE A 259 -7.21 -24.60 5.01
CA ILE A 259 -6.52 -23.30 5.04
C ILE A 259 -5.06 -23.46 5.49
N ILE A 260 -4.79 -24.25 6.53
CA ILE A 260 -3.43 -24.47 7.03
C ILE A 260 -2.60 -25.26 6.01
N SER A 261 -3.21 -26.25 5.37
CA SER A 261 -2.59 -27.01 4.27
C SER A 261 -2.24 -26.11 3.08
N GLY A 262 -3.15 -25.24 2.64
CA GLY A 262 -2.90 -24.25 1.59
C GLY A 262 -1.80 -23.25 1.98
N LEU A 263 -1.76 -22.82 3.24
CA LEU A 263 -0.68 -21.96 3.75
C LEU A 263 0.69 -22.67 3.74
N ALA A 264 0.75 -23.98 3.92
CA ALA A 264 1.99 -24.74 3.74
C ALA A 264 2.45 -24.76 2.28
N VAL A 265 1.53 -24.92 1.32
CA VAL A 265 1.85 -24.84 -0.12
C VAL A 265 2.36 -23.44 -0.48
N LEU A 266 1.72 -22.39 0.03
CA LEU A 266 2.17 -21.00 -0.17
C LEU A 266 3.56 -20.73 0.41
N MET A 267 4.02 -21.52 1.40
CA MET A 267 5.34 -21.38 2.01
C MET A 267 6.48 -21.83 1.09
N ILE A 268 6.18 -22.58 0.03
CA ILE A 268 7.16 -22.94 -0.99
C ILE A 268 7.57 -21.68 -1.77
N LYS A 269 8.87 -21.39 -1.86
CA LYS A 269 9.42 -20.23 -2.57
C LYS A 269 9.87 -20.62 -3.96
N GLY A 270 8.92 -21.00 -4.83
CA GLY A 270 9.22 -21.52 -6.17
C GLY A 270 10.16 -22.72 -6.14
N ASP A 271 11.17 -22.70 -7.02
CA ASP A 271 12.28 -23.67 -7.04
C ASP A 271 13.35 -23.40 -5.96
N LYS A 272 13.26 -22.29 -5.23
CA LYS A 272 14.32 -21.75 -4.36
C LYS A 272 14.21 -22.13 -2.88
N GLY A 273 13.38 -23.12 -2.53
CA GLY A 273 13.24 -23.58 -1.15
C GLY A 273 11.96 -23.11 -0.47
N TRP A 274 12.08 -22.58 0.74
CA TRP A 274 10.97 -22.18 1.60
C TRP A 274 11.06 -20.69 1.96
N HIS A 275 9.92 -20.04 2.16
CA HIS A 275 9.87 -18.70 2.72
C HIS A 275 10.33 -18.70 4.18
N ASP A 276 11.11 -17.68 4.56
CA ASP A 276 11.49 -17.46 5.96
C ASP A 276 10.37 -16.77 6.75
N ALA A 277 10.58 -16.64 8.07
CA ALA A 277 9.62 -16.00 8.96
C ALA A 277 9.41 -14.50 8.65
N GLU A 278 10.43 -13.80 8.13
CA GLU A 278 10.33 -12.38 7.79
C GLU A 278 9.41 -12.17 6.58
N ASP A 279 9.58 -12.99 5.54
CA ASP A 279 8.80 -12.91 4.31
C ASP A 279 7.35 -13.42 4.51
N PHE A 280 7.15 -14.48 5.28
CA PHE A 280 5.87 -15.20 5.29
C PHE A 280 4.82 -14.66 6.29
N THR A 281 5.25 -13.99 7.37
CA THR A 281 4.33 -13.43 8.38
C THR A 281 3.32 -12.43 7.81
N THR A 282 3.64 -11.80 6.68
CA THR A 282 2.74 -10.92 5.92
C THR A 282 1.54 -11.67 5.36
N LYS A 283 1.71 -12.92 4.87
CA LYS A 283 0.60 -13.76 4.38
C LYS A 283 -0.35 -14.17 5.50
N TYR A 284 0.17 -14.55 6.67
CA TYR A 284 -0.69 -14.81 7.84
C TYR A 284 -1.49 -13.57 8.24
N SER A 285 -0.89 -12.39 8.12
CA SER A 285 -1.57 -11.13 8.43
C SER A 285 -2.66 -10.78 7.42
N ALA A 286 -2.42 -11.07 6.14
CA ALA A 286 -3.44 -10.97 5.09
C ALA A 286 -4.64 -11.87 5.41
N VAL A 287 -4.37 -13.13 5.78
CA VAL A 287 -5.42 -14.09 6.17
C VAL A 287 -6.24 -13.55 7.35
N ILE A 288 -5.57 -13.11 8.41
CA ILE A 288 -6.23 -12.55 9.60
C ILE A 288 -7.07 -11.33 9.27
N LYS A 289 -6.53 -10.39 8.47
CA LYS A 289 -7.21 -9.13 8.16
C LYS A 289 -8.49 -9.36 7.37
N LEU A 290 -8.43 -10.17 6.32
CA LEU A 290 -9.61 -10.48 5.51
C LEU A 290 -10.57 -11.44 6.22
N ALA A 291 -10.11 -12.35 7.09
CA ALA A 291 -10.99 -13.16 7.92
C ALA A 291 -11.89 -12.30 8.82
N ARG A 292 -11.30 -11.29 9.50
CA ARG A 292 -12.08 -10.32 10.30
C ARG A 292 -13.05 -9.53 9.46
N LEU A 293 -12.63 -9.10 8.27
CA LEU A 293 -13.47 -8.37 7.33
C LEU A 293 -14.67 -9.21 6.88
N MET A 294 -14.44 -10.48 6.51
CA MET A 294 -15.49 -11.44 6.15
C MET A 294 -16.43 -11.76 7.30
N VAL A 295 -15.95 -11.85 8.54
CA VAL A 295 -16.81 -12.03 9.72
C VAL A 295 -17.74 -10.83 9.94
N VAL A 296 -17.26 -9.61 9.73
CA VAL A 296 -18.11 -8.42 9.77
C VAL A 296 -19.11 -8.43 8.61
N GLN A 297 -18.70 -8.87 7.42
CA GLN A 297 -19.61 -9.02 6.29
C GLN A 297 -20.69 -10.09 6.54
N GLU A 298 -20.35 -11.23 7.14
CA GLU A 298 -21.33 -12.28 7.48
C GLU A 298 -22.35 -11.76 8.49
N ALA A 299 -21.91 -11.01 9.51
CA ALA A 299 -22.80 -10.33 10.44
C ALA A 299 -23.69 -9.29 9.74
N TYR A 300 -23.16 -8.62 8.71
CA TYR A 300 -23.92 -7.68 7.90
C TYR A 300 -25.03 -8.39 7.13
N GLU A 301 -24.67 -9.40 6.33
CA GLU A 301 -25.60 -10.17 5.50
C GLU A 301 -26.69 -10.84 6.33
N GLN A 302 -26.33 -11.45 7.46
CA GLN A 302 -27.29 -12.12 8.33
C GLN A 302 -28.30 -11.13 8.93
N ARG A 303 -27.88 -9.90 9.28
CA ARG A 303 -28.81 -8.88 9.74
C ARG A 303 -29.73 -8.40 8.61
N GLN A 304 -29.22 -8.22 7.39
CA GLN A 304 -30.04 -7.83 6.25
C GLN A 304 -31.08 -8.90 5.92
N GLU A 305 -30.70 -10.18 5.96
CA GLU A 305 -31.62 -11.30 5.79
C GLU A 305 -32.72 -11.33 6.87
N GLN A 306 -32.38 -11.06 8.13
CA GLN A 306 -33.36 -10.92 9.22
C GLN A 306 -34.32 -9.75 8.99
N ILE A 307 -33.81 -8.59 8.54
CA ILE A 307 -34.63 -7.41 8.25
C ILE A 307 -35.61 -7.73 7.13
N ARG A 308 -35.13 -8.27 5.99
CA ARG A 308 -35.97 -8.68 4.86
C ARG A 308 -37.07 -9.67 5.28
N THR A 309 -36.71 -10.64 6.11
CA THR A 309 -37.67 -11.63 6.63
C THR A 309 -38.74 -10.99 7.52
N TYR A 310 -38.40 -9.97 8.31
CA TYR A 310 -39.38 -9.29 9.16
C TYR A 310 -40.22 -8.26 8.40
N GLN A 311 -39.69 -7.64 7.35
CA GLN A 311 -40.40 -6.67 6.51
C GLN A 311 -41.64 -7.27 5.84
N SER A 312 -41.71 -8.59 5.65
CA SER A 312 -42.94 -9.24 5.16
C SER A 312 -44.12 -9.12 6.13
N GLU A 313 -43.87 -8.82 7.41
CA GLU A 313 -44.87 -8.77 8.47
C GLU A 313 -44.99 -7.40 9.17
N MET A 314 -43.99 -6.52 9.05
CA MET A 314 -43.95 -5.24 9.78
C MET A 314 -43.21 -4.15 9.00
N THR A 315 -43.27 -2.92 9.49
CA THR A 315 -42.56 -1.80 8.87
C THR A 315 -41.04 -1.98 8.95
N GLU A 316 -40.29 -1.40 8.02
CA GLU A 316 -38.82 -1.46 8.02
C GLU A 316 -38.21 -1.01 9.36
N VAL A 317 -38.74 0.06 9.96
CA VAL A 317 -38.25 0.58 11.25
C VAL A 317 -38.44 -0.45 12.38
N GLU A 318 -39.56 -1.19 12.38
CA GLU A 318 -39.82 -2.24 13.35
C GLU A 318 -38.96 -3.48 13.09
N ALA A 319 -38.81 -3.87 11.83
CA ALA A 319 -37.95 -4.96 11.38
C ALA A 319 -36.49 -4.71 11.81
N ARG A 320 -35.95 -3.51 11.55
CA ARG A 320 -34.60 -3.09 11.97
C ARG A 320 -34.41 -3.13 13.50
N LYS A 321 -35.45 -2.80 14.28
CA LYS A 321 -35.42 -2.88 15.75
C LYS A 321 -35.48 -4.32 16.27
N LYS A 322 -36.23 -5.20 15.59
CA LYS A 322 -36.37 -6.62 15.95
C LYS A 322 -35.14 -7.43 15.55
N ALA A 323 -34.51 -7.09 14.43
CA ALA A 323 -33.30 -7.76 13.95
C ALA A 323 -32.13 -7.64 14.93
N THR A 324 -31.32 -8.69 15.02
CA THR A 324 -30.18 -8.77 15.93
C THR A 324 -29.13 -7.74 15.55
N SER A 325 -28.63 -6.96 16.51
CA SER A 325 -27.67 -5.87 16.23
C SER A 325 -26.36 -6.39 15.65
N TYR A 326 -25.71 -5.59 14.79
CA TYR A 326 -24.39 -5.93 14.26
C TYR A 326 -23.39 -6.27 15.36
N TYR A 327 -23.36 -5.49 16.45
CA TYR A 327 -22.50 -5.80 17.61
C TYR A 327 -22.71 -7.22 18.15
N ARG A 328 -23.97 -7.69 18.31
CA ARG A 328 -24.25 -9.02 18.83
C ARG A 328 -23.82 -10.13 17.86
N LEU A 329 -24.09 -9.94 16.56
CA LEU A 329 -23.70 -10.88 15.52
C LEU A 329 -22.19 -10.96 15.37
N VAL A 330 -21.51 -9.81 15.24
CA VAL A 330 -20.05 -9.74 15.17
C VAL A 330 -19.42 -10.36 16.42
N LYS A 331 -19.91 -10.05 17.62
CA LYS A 331 -19.40 -10.67 18.85
C LYS A 331 -19.51 -12.20 18.84
N GLN A 332 -20.65 -12.72 18.40
CA GLN A 332 -20.88 -14.17 18.28
C GLN A 332 -19.89 -14.79 17.27
N PHE A 333 -19.81 -14.24 16.06
CA PHE A 333 -18.98 -14.78 14.99
C PHE A 333 -17.49 -14.62 15.27
N VAL A 334 -17.07 -13.51 15.87
CA VAL A 334 -15.68 -13.32 16.29
C VAL A 334 -15.27 -14.39 17.28
N ALA A 335 -16.08 -14.59 18.33
CA ALA A 335 -15.84 -15.62 19.34
C ALA A 335 -15.84 -17.03 18.73
N GLN A 336 -16.66 -17.27 17.72
CA GLN A 336 -16.70 -18.56 17.04
C GLN A 336 -15.47 -18.80 16.16
N PHE A 337 -15.16 -17.87 15.26
CA PHE A 337 -14.27 -18.12 14.12
C PHE A 337 -12.88 -17.49 14.22
N THR A 338 -12.72 -16.39 14.96
CA THR A 338 -11.51 -15.53 14.85
C THR A 338 -10.79 -15.25 16.17
N THR A 339 -11.27 -15.78 17.29
CA THR A 339 -10.56 -15.71 18.58
C THR A 339 -9.83 -17.00 18.89
N MET A 340 -8.81 -16.91 19.75
CA MET A 340 -8.16 -18.08 20.33
C MET A 340 -9.12 -18.80 21.30
N ALA A 341 -9.22 -20.13 21.18
CA ALA A 341 -10.07 -20.99 21.99
C ALA A 341 -9.45 -21.20 23.39
N HIS A 342 -9.72 -20.26 24.29
CA HIS A 342 -9.38 -20.36 25.72
C HIS A 342 -10.53 -20.87 26.59
N ASP A 343 -11.67 -21.21 25.97
CA ASP A 343 -12.93 -21.58 26.60
C ASP A 343 -13.21 -23.10 26.60
N GLY A 344 -12.20 -23.92 26.33
CA GLY A 344 -12.30 -25.38 26.32
C GLY A 344 -12.81 -25.99 25.01
N ARG A 345 -13.02 -25.19 23.97
CA ARG A 345 -13.22 -25.69 22.59
C ARG A 345 -11.89 -26.15 21.98
N ASP A 346 -12.00 -27.01 20.96
CA ASP A 346 -10.84 -27.37 20.14
C ASP A 346 -10.26 -26.12 19.46
N PRO A 347 -8.93 -26.05 19.28
CA PRO A 347 -8.30 -24.95 18.55
C PRO A 347 -8.84 -24.83 17.13
N THR A 348 -8.96 -23.59 16.64
CA THR A 348 -9.38 -23.27 15.26
C THR A 348 -8.18 -22.93 14.38
N PRO A 349 -8.32 -22.86 13.04
CA PRO A 349 -7.22 -22.50 12.15
C PRO A 349 -6.69 -21.09 12.46
N MET A 350 -7.59 -20.17 12.82
CA MET A 350 -7.23 -18.80 13.20
C MET A 350 -6.32 -18.77 14.42
N GLN A 351 -6.57 -19.61 15.44
CA GLN A 351 -5.69 -19.71 16.60
C GLN A 351 -4.28 -20.16 16.21
N TRP A 352 -4.16 -21.20 15.38
CA TRP A 352 -2.85 -21.64 14.89
C TRP A 352 -2.16 -20.53 14.08
N ILE A 353 -2.89 -19.84 13.19
CA ILE A 353 -2.35 -18.73 12.39
C ILE A 353 -1.83 -17.58 13.27
N TYR A 354 -2.57 -17.17 14.31
CA TYR A 354 -2.09 -16.15 15.26
C TYR A 354 -0.80 -16.59 15.95
N GLN A 355 -0.78 -17.81 16.51
CA GLN A 355 0.38 -18.32 17.25
C GLN A 355 1.61 -18.46 16.36
N THR A 356 1.45 -19.01 15.15
CA THR A 356 2.52 -19.18 14.18
C THR A 356 3.06 -17.83 13.70
N ARG A 357 2.18 -16.86 13.45
CA ARG A 357 2.59 -15.50 13.08
C ARG A 357 3.35 -14.80 14.21
N SER A 358 2.84 -14.83 15.45
CA SER A 358 3.53 -14.21 16.59
C SER A 358 4.88 -14.89 16.88
N TYR A 359 4.99 -16.20 16.67
CA TYR A 359 6.28 -16.89 16.71
C TYR A 359 7.23 -16.42 15.61
N GLY A 360 6.74 -16.25 14.38
CA GLY A 360 7.51 -15.70 13.27
C GLY A 360 8.01 -14.28 13.55
N PHE A 361 7.16 -13.43 14.12
CA PHE A 361 7.57 -12.10 14.60
C PHE A 361 8.65 -12.18 15.67
N LYS A 362 8.50 -13.08 16.66
CA LYS A 362 9.54 -13.29 17.68
C LYS A 362 10.87 -13.66 17.01
N ILE A 363 10.89 -14.60 16.08
CA ILE A 363 12.11 -14.95 15.31
C ILE A 363 12.68 -13.70 14.63
N ARG A 364 11.85 -12.91 13.95
CA ARG A 364 12.28 -11.69 13.25
C ARG A 364 12.94 -10.67 14.18
N TYR A 365 12.42 -10.50 15.40
CA TYR A 365 12.93 -9.52 16.36
C TYR A 365 14.11 -10.04 17.20
N THR A 366 14.20 -11.35 17.43
CA THR A 366 15.27 -11.92 18.29
C THR A 366 16.41 -12.56 17.52
N THR A 367 16.22 -12.90 16.24
CA THR A 367 17.25 -13.57 15.42
C THR A 367 17.97 -12.55 14.56
N PRO A 368 19.31 -12.43 14.67
CA PRO A 368 20.08 -11.57 13.78
C PRO A 368 19.87 -12.00 12.32
N ALA A 369 19.33 -11.11 11.49
CA ALA A 369 19.16 -11.37 10.07
C ALA A 369 20.52 -11.70 9.40
N ALA A 370 20.50 -12.54 8.37
CA ALA A 370 21.68 -12.80 7.55
C ALA A 370 22.25 -11.48 7.01
N GLY A 371 23.58 -11.37 6.98
CA GLY A 371 24.25 -10.14 6.57
C GLY A 371 23.95 -9.77 5.12
N LYS A 372 23.05 -8.79 4.91
CA LYS A 372 22.74 -8.21 3.58
C LYS A 372 23.73 -7.13 3.14
N ILE A 373 24.66 -6.74 4.01
CA ILE A 373 25.64 -5.68 3.75
C ILE A 373 27.05 -6.25 3.76
N GLN A 374 27.79 -5.98 2.68
CA GLN A 374 29.22 -6.26 2.61
C GLN A 374 29.99 -4.98 2.29
N TRP A 375 31.15 -4.81 2.93
CA TRP A 375 32.08 -3.73 2.61
C TRP A 375 33.30 -4.28 1.88
N ILE A 376 33.61 -3.71 0.71
CA ILE A 376 34.86 -3.95 -0.01
C ILE A 376 35.59 -2.62 -0.10
N ARG A 377 36.65 -2.44 0.70
CA ARG A 377 37.38 -1.16 0.81
C ARG A 377 36.42 0.00 1.08
N ASP A 378 36.22 0.93 0.15
CA ASP A 378 35.33 2.11 0.27
C ASP A 378 33.99 1.94 -0.48
N GLU A 379 33.61 0.69 -0.76
CA GLU A 379 32.38 0.34 -1.46
C GLU A 379 31.47 -0.50 -0.58
N VAL A 380 30.18 -0.16 -0.58
CA VAL A 380 29.12 -0.91 0.08
C VAL A 380 28.35 -1.71 -0.96
N LEU A 381 28.13 -2.98 -0.65
CA LEU A 381 27.35 -3.90 -1.45
C LEU A 381 26.09 -4.26 -0.68
N TYR A 382 24.96 -4.12 -1.37
CA TYR A 382 23.62 -4.57 -0.98
C TYR A 382 23.08 -5.42 -2.14
N PRO A 383 22.17 -6.40 -1.95
CA PRO A 383 21.69 -7.24 -3.05
C PRO A 383 21.27 -6.44 -4.28
N GLY A 384 21.97 -6.66 -5.40
CA GLY A 384 21.72 -5.96 -6.68
C GLY A 384 22.26 -4.52 -6.77
N THR A 385 22.90 -3.98 -5.72
CA THR A 385 23.39 -2.58 -5.69
C THR A 385 24.82 -2.51 -5.15
N ARG A 386 25.69 -1.81 -5.88
CA ARG A 386 27.05 -1.50 -5.44
C ARG A 386 27.24 0.01 -5.44
N VAL A 387 27.69 0.57 -4.31
CA VAL A 387 27.85 2.03 -4.18
C VAL A 387 29.25 2.34 -3.67
N GLN A 388 29.98 3.16 -4.42
CA GLN A 388 31.26 3.71 -3.96
C GLN A 388 31.04 5.03 -3.22
N MET A 389 31.71 5.23 -2.07
CA MET A 389 31.50 6.44 -1.27
C MET A 389 31.88 7.73 -2.01
N SER A 390 32.85 7.70 -2.93
CA SER A 390 33.19 8.84 -3.79
C SER A 390 32.04 9.23 -4.73
N GLN A 391 31.35 8.26 -5.32
CA GLN A 391 30.17 8.47 -6.16
C GLN A 391 29.02 9.04 -5.34
N LEU A 392 28.78 8.48 -4.15
CA LEU A 392 27.75 8.99 -3.24
C LEU A 392 28.02 10.45 -2.82
N ARG A 393 29.26 10.78 -2.44
CA ARG A 393 29.66 12.17 -2.12
C ARG A 393 29.45 13.10 -3.32
N SER A 394 29.86 12.66 -4.51
CA SER A 394 29.70 13.46 -5.74
C SER A 394 28.23 13.72 -6.06
N MET A 395 27.38 12.71 -5.90
CA MET A 395 25.92 12.85 -6.06
C MET A 395 25.35 13.86 -5.07
N VAL A 396 25.66 13.75 -3.77
CA VAL A 396 25.14 14.67 -2.75
C VAL A 396 25.59 16.11 -3.03
N HIS A 397 26.88 16.34 -3.30
CA HIS A 397 27.37 17.69 -3.63
C HIS A 397 26.78 18.22 -4.94
N GLY A 398 26.61 17.37 -5.94
CA GLY A 398 25.98 17.71 -7.21
C GLY A 398 24.51 18.12 -7.05
N LEU A 399 23.75 17.37 -6.25
CA LEU A 399 22.36 17.69 -5.91
C LEU A 399 22.25 19.01 -5.12
N ILE A 400 23.17 19.27 -4.18
CA ILE A 400 23.23 20.57 -3.48
C ILE A 400 23.50 21.70 -4.49
N GLY A 401 24.45 21.51 -5.41
CA GLY A 401 24.78 22.50 -6.45
C GLY A 401 23.59 22.81 -7.35
N GLU A 402 22.87 21.78 -7.82
CA GLU A 402 21.64 21.96 -8.59
C GLU A 402 20.55 22.67 -7.79
N ALA A 403 20.35 22.30 -6.53
CA ALA A 403 19.33 22.93 -5.70
C ALA A 403 19.65 24.41 -5.42
N ARG A 404 20.94 24.76 -5.28
CA ARG A 404 21.40 26.15 -5.17
C ARG A 404 21.18 26.92 -6.47
N ASP A 405 21.54 26.36 -7.63
CA ASP A 405 21.31 27.02 -8.92
C ASP A 405 19.81 27.24 -9.18
N GLU A 406 18.99 26.23 -8.88
CA GLU A 406 17.54 26.33 -9.01
C GLU A 406 16.96 27.39 -8.06
N LEU A 407 17.37 27.39 -6.78
CA LEU A 407 16.87 28.32 -5.79
C LEU A 407 17.35 29.76 -6.04
N PHE A 408 18.66 29.97 -6.07
CA PHE A 408 19.23 31.32 -6.17
C PHE A 408 19.16 31.84 -7.60
N GLY A 409 19.45 31.00 -8.60
CA GLY A 409 19.51 31.39 -10.01
C GLY A 409 18.16 31.45 -10.71
N LYS A 410 17.25 30.48 -10.46
CA LYS A 410 15.95 30.41 -11.17
C LYS A 410 14.77 30.98 -10.39
N LEU A 411 14.70 30.69 -9.08
CA LEU A 411 13.57 31.11 -8.24
C LEU A 411 13.77 32.51 -7.66
N MET A 412 14.94 32.77 -7.09
CA MET A 412 15.27 34.09 -6.54
C MET A 412 15.88 35.03 -7.60
N VAL A 413 16.35 34.48 -8.73
CA VAL A 413 16.94 35.22 -9.86
C VAL A 413 18.02 36.22 -9.41
N VAL A 414 19.05 35.68 -8.76
CA VAL A 414 20.19 36.43 -8.24
C VAL A 414 21.43 36.05 -9.04
N THR A 415 22.18 37.05 -9.55
CA THR A 415 23.43 36.83 -10.31
C THR A 415 24.67 36.79 -9.42
N ASP A 416 24.65 37.48 -8.28
CA ASP A 416 25.70 37.49 -7.26
C ASP A 416 25.08 37.31 -5.86
N GLU A 417 25.49 36.28 -5.11
CA GLU A 417 24.90 35.92 -3.79
C GLU A 417 24.96 37.07 -2.74
N GLY A 418 25.78 38.10 -2.96
CA GLY A 418 25.92 39.25 -2.07
C GLY A 418 24.68 40.15 -1.93
N GLY A 419 23.66 39.99 -2.79
CA GLY A 419 22.38 40.71 -2.70
C GLY A 419 21.28 39.97 -1.93
N VAL A 420 21.54 38.74 -1.48
CA VAL A 420 20.55 37.92 -0.78
C VAL A 420 20.48 38.31 0.71
N PRO A 421 19.28 38.47 1.29
CA PRO A 421 19.13 38.68 2.74
C PRO A 421 19.81 37.57 3.55
N SER A 422 20.73 37.92 4.45
CA SER A 422 21.47 36.95 5.27
C SER A 422 20.61 36.37 6.41
N ILE A 423 20.72 35.06 6.66
CA ILE A 423 20.09 34.40 7.82
C ILE A 423 21.02 34.49 9.04
N ASP A 424 20.53 35.08 10.14
CA ASP A 424 21.24 35.13 11.42
C ASP A 424 21.06 33.82 12.20
N TRP A 425 21.79 32.79 11.79
CA TRP A 425 21.64 31.42 12.31
C TRP A 425 21.85 31.30 13.81
N ASP A 426 22.75 32.10 14.38
CA ASP A 426 23.12 32.02 15.80
C ASP A 426 22.02 32.59 16.71
N ASN A 427 21.22 33.53 16.19
CA ASN A 427 20.14 34.17 16.94
C ASN A 427 18.73 33.75 16.50
N THR A 428 18.61 32.96 15.43
CA THR A 428 17.31 32.44 14.99
C THR A 428 16.82 31.40 15.99
N VAL A 429 15.65 31.66 16.57
CA VAL A 429 15.03 30.83 17.60
C VAL A 429 13.66 30.37 17.18
N ASP A 430 13.14 29.38 17.89
CA ASP A 430 11.82 28.84 17.69
C ASP A 430 11.12 28.63 19.03
N GLN A 431 9.79 28.61 19.04
CA GLN A 431 8.96 28.15 20.16
C GLN A 431 8.26 26.84 19.79
N PRO A 432 8.89 25.67 20.02
CA PRO A 432 8.33 24.39 19.60
C PRO A 432 6.93 24.08 20.14
N SER A 433 6.56 24.65 21.29
CA SER A 433 5.25 24.45 21.94
C SER A 433 4.15 25.43 21.51
N GLU A 434 4.43 26.38 20.62
CA GLU A 434 3.41 27.33 20.15
C GLU A 434 2.37 26.61 19.27
N THR A 435 1.09 26.86 19.54
CA THR A 435 -0.06 26.15 18.98
C THR A 435 -0.93 27.02 18.07
N LYS A 436 -0.67 28.33 18.00
CA LYS A 436 -1.39 29.27 17.14
C LYS A 436 -1.42 28.77 15.69
N VAL A 437 -2.61 28.66 15.11
CA VAL A 437 -2.81 28.22 13.72
C VAL A 437 -2.08 29.18 12.77
N GLY A 438 -1.38 28.62 11.78
CA GLY A 438 -0.59 29.37 10.81
C GLY A 438 0.79 29.80 11.32
N TRP A 439 1.13 29.57 12.59
CA TRP A 439 2.41 29.98 13.15
C TRP A 439 3.58 29.09 12.70
N SER A 440 4.73 29.72 12.51
CA SER A 440 6.04 29.11 12.21
C SER A 440 7.17 29.92 12.86
N PHE A 441 8.42 29.43 12.83
CA PHE A 441 9.58 30.20 13.30
C PHE A 441 9.77 31.52 12.53
N LEU A 442 9.22 31.63 11.31
CA LEU A 442 9.24 32.86 10.53
C LEU A 442 8.30 33.95 11.08
N ASP A 443 7.44 33.60 12.04
CA ASP A 443 6.48 34.50 12.70
C ASP A 443 6.90 34.85 14.13
N ASP A 444 8.06 34.34 14.59
CA ASP A 444 8.62 34.69 15.90
C ASP A 444 9.23 36.09 15.86
N GLU A 445 8.75 36.99 16.72
CA GLU A 445 9.18 38.39 16.78
C GLU A 445 10.68 38.55 17.11
N ARG A 446 11.31 37.53 17.70
CA ARG A 446 12.75 37.52 18.00
C ARG A 446 13.59 37.35 16.73
N ASN A 447 13.01 36.82 15.65
CA ASN A 447 13.68 36.55 14.40
C ASN A 447 13.54 37.72 13.41
N LYS A 448 14.64 38.07 12.72
CA LYS A 448 14.69 39.22 11.80
C LYS A 448 14.27 38.88 10.37
N PHE A 449 13.27 38.03 10.19
CA PHE A 449 12.75 37.67 8.85
C PHE A 449 11.79 38.72 8.28
N GLY A 450 11.19 39.56 9.14
CA GLY A 450 10.03 40.41 8.80
C GLY A 450 10.25 41.50 7.75
N ALA A 451 11.47 42.01 7.56
CA ALA A 451 11.72 43.13 6.63
C ALA A 451 11.57 42.73 5.13
N HIS A 452 11.67 41.44 4.81
CA HIS A 452 11.75 40.95 3.43
C HIS A 452 10.81 39.77 3.12
N LYS A 453 10.11 39.23 4.13
CA LYS A 453 9.34 37.99 4.04
C LYS A 453 8.24 37.99 2.98
N GLU A 454 7.55 39.10 2.77
CA GLU A 454 6.35 39.10 1.93
C GLU A 454 6.54 39.68 0.53
N TRP A 455 7.46 40.64 0.37
CA TRP A 455 7.50 41.51 -0.81
C TRP A 455 8.87 41.58 -1.49
N TRP A 456 9.91 40.92 -0.96
CA TRP A 456 11.28 41.08 -1.48
C TRP A 456 11.43 40.79 -2.97
N LEU A 457 10.88 39.67 -3.48
CA LEU A 457 10.91 39.36 -4.91
C LEU A 457 10.07 40.34 -5.74
N PHE A 458 8.92 40.79 -5.22
CA PHE A 458 8.08 41.79 -5.90
C PHE A 458 8.79 43.13 -6.01
N GLU A 459 9.38 43.62 -4.93
CA GLU A 459 10.17 44.85 -4.92
C GLU A 459 11.28 44.82 -5.96
N ARG A 460 11.97 43.67 -6.10
CA ARG A 460 12.99 43.47 -7.14
C ARG A 460 12.41 43.45 -8.55
N ILE A 461 11.26 42.83 -8.80
CA ILE A 461 10.57 42.92 -10.10
C ILE A 461 10.23 44.38 -10.46
N PHE A 462 9.87 45.20 -9.47
CA PHE A 462 9.63 46.61 -9.69
C PHE A 462 10.91 47.45 -9.85
N GLN A 463 12.04 47.05 -9.28
CA GLN A 463 13.29 47.83 -9.36
C GLN A 463 14.21 47.41 -10.51
N GLU A 464 14.20 46.14 -10.89
CA GLU A 464 15.12 45.54 -11.85
C GLU A 464 14.43 45.30 -13.19
N GLN A 465 14.92 45.97 -14.24
CA GLN A 465 14.32 45.89 -15.58
C GLN A 465 14.27 44.46 -16.13
N ALA A 466 15.33 43.66 -15.92
CA ALA A 466 15.39 42.28 -16.41
C ALA A 466 14.32 41.38 -15.78
N LEU A 467 14.06 41.51 -14.47
CA LEU A 467 12.99 40.78 -13.79
C LEU A 467 11.62 41.25 -14.22
N ARG A 468 11.46 42.57 -14.42
CA ARG A 468 10.22 43.12 -14.94
C ARG A 468 9.89 42.54 -16.31
N GLU A 469 10.86 42.52 -17.22
CA GLU A 469 10.69 41.95 -18.56
C GLU A 469 10.48 40.43 -18.53
N GLN A 470 10.94 39.73 -17.49
CA GLN A 470 10.72 38.29 -17.35
C GLN A 470 9.28 37.98 -16.89
N PHE A 471 8.76 38.73 -15.91
CA PHE A 471 7.48 38.41 -15.26
C PHE A 471 6.30 39.24 -15.76
N LEU A 472 6.50 40.52 -16.13
CA LEU A 472 5.41 41.45 -16.41
C LEU A 472 5.36 41.88 -17.87
N ASP A 473 4.16 41.98 -18.43
CA ASP A 473 3.91 42.58 -19.75
C ASP A 473 3.96 44.11 -19.71
N ASP A 474 3.72 44.74 -20.87
CA ASP A 474 3.76 46.20 -21.03
C ASP A 474 2.66 46.91 -20.20
N ASP A 475 1.60 46.19 -19.81
CA ASP A 475 0.51 46.67 -18.96
C ASP A 475 0.80 46.45 -17.46
N GLY A 476 1.95 45.86 -17.12
CA GLY A 476 2.35 45.55 -15.74
C GLY A 476 1.63 44.33 -15.15
N MET A 477 1.01 43.51 -15.98
CA MET A 477 0.35 42.26 -15.60
C MET A 477 1.29 41.07 -15.79
N LEU A 478 1.05 39.98 -15.05
CA LEU A 478 1.84 38.76 -15.19
C LEU A 478 1.75 38.22 -16.62
N LYS A 479 2.90 38.03 -17.29
CA LYS A 479 2.95 37.50 -18.65
C LYS A 479 2.27 36.12 -18.75
N PRO A 480 1.56 35.82 -19.84
CA PRO A 480 1.06 34.47 -20.11
C PRO A 480 2.20 33.45 -20.08
N GLY A 481 2.06 32.38 -19.29
CA GLY A 481 3.09 31.34 -19.18
C GLY A 481 4.21 31.60 -18.16
N ALA A 482 4.36 32.81 -17.63
CA ALA A 482 5.40 33.11 -16.64
C ALA A 482 5.15 32.38 -15.31
N GLY A 483 3.89 32.31 -14.89
CA GLY A 483 3.47 31.54 -13.73
C GLY A 483 3.72 30.04 -13.89
N GLU A 484 3.34 29.46 -15.04
CA GLU A 484 3.64 28.06 -15.41
C GLU A 484 5.15 27.79 -15.41
N ALA A 485 5.96 28.71 -15.92
CA ALA A 485 7.40 28.55 -15.97
C ALA A 485 8.02 28.58 -14.57
N TYR A 486 7.61 29.52 -13.73
CA TYR A 486 8.04 29.60 -12.33
C TYR A 486 7.62 28.36 -11.54
N GLN A 487 6.41 27.85 -11.78
CA GLN A 487 5.91 26.63 -11.18
C GLN A 487 6.82 25.42 -11.44
N ARG A 488 7.29 25.25 -12.68
CA ARG A 488 8.22 24.16 -13.02
C ARG A 488 9.53 24.24 -12.24
N HIS A 489 10.04 25.45 -12.01
CA HIS A 489 11.23 25.67 -11.20
C HIS A 489 10.97 25.37 -9.71
N VAL A 490 9.80 25.74 -9.18
CA VAL A 490 9.40 25.41 -7.80
C VAL A 490 9.32 23.89 -7.62
N GLU A 491 8.67 23.20 -8.56
CA GLU A 491 8.57 21.74 -8.55
C GLU A 491 9.95 21.09 -8.61
N ARG A 492 10.80 21.51 -9.55
CA ARG A 492 12.17 20.99 -9.67
C ARG A 492 12.98 21.18 -8.39
N PHE A 493 12.90 22.37 -7.78
CA PHE A 493 13.56 22.65 -6.52
C PHE A 493 13.04 21.74 -5.39
N LEU A 494 11.72 21.55 -5.28
CA LEU A 494 11.12 20.67 -4.27
C LEU A 494 11.50 19.21 -4.46
N GLU A 495 11.71 18.73 -5.70
CA GLU A 495 12.22 17.38 -5.97
C GLU A 495 13.65 17.19 -5.46
N LEU A 496 14.52 18.18 -5.74
CA LEU A 496 15.91 18.18 -5.27
C LEU A 496 15.97 18.24 -3.75
N LEU A 497 15.18 19.13 -3.14
CA LEU A 497 15.11 19.28 -1.69
C LEU A 497 14.61 17.99 -1.02
N LEU A 498 13.63 17.31 -1.61
CA LEU A 498 13.11 16.03 -1.10
C LEU A 498 14.22 14.97 -1.03
N ILE A 499 14.98 14.79 -2.12
CA ILE A 499 16.09 13.82 -2.13
C ILE A 499 17.14 14.21 -1.10
N LEU A 500 17.54 15.49 -1.05
CA LEU A 500 18.56 15.97 -0.10
C LEU A 500 18.14 15.72 1.34
N ILE A 501 16.88 15.98 1.70
CA ILE A 501 16.33 15.65 3.02
C ILE A 501 16.40 14.14 3.26
N HIS A 502 15.97 13.31 2.29
CA HIS A 502 15.97 11.86 2.44
C HIS A 502 17.38 11.24 2.60
N LEU A 503 18.38 11.82 1.93
CA LEU A 503 19.78 11.35 1.99
C LEU A 503 20.53 11.90 3.20
N CYS A 504 20.23 13.12 3.64
CA CYS A 504 21.12 13.85 4.56
C CYS A 504 20.51 14.15 5.94
N ALA A 505 19.21 13.95 6.16
CA ALA A 505 18.56 14.25 7.45
C ALA A 505 18.75 13.16 8.54
N GLY A 506 19.84 12.38 8.48
CA GLY A 506 20.07 11.25 9.37
C GLY A 506 19.40 9.95 8.90
N GLN A 507 18.72 9.22 9.80
CA GLN A 507 18.07 7.96 9.42
C GLN A 507 16.94 8.23 8.41
N PRO A 508 16.94 7.59 7.22
CA PRO A 508 15.97 7.88 6.17
C PRO A 508 14.52 7.68 6.65
N SER A 509 13.72 8.73 6.52
CA SER A 509 12.27 8.68 6.79
C SER A 509 11.53 7.95 5.67
N ARG A 510 10.36 7.38 5.98
CA ARG A 510 9.46 6.86 4.92
C ARG A 510 8.94 8.00 4.05
N ALA A 511 8.61 7.71 2.79
CA ALA A 511 8.08 8.73 1.86
C ALA A 511 6.87 9.46 2.44
N THR A 512 5.91 8.73 3.03
CA THR A 512 4.72 9.31 3.67
C THR A 512 5.04 10.19 4.89
N GLU A 513 6.12 9.90 5.61
CA GLU A 513 6.58 10.73 6.74
C GLU A 513 7.18 12.06 6.24
N ILE A 514 7.94 12.04 5.13
CA ILE A 514 8.53 13.25 4.53
C ILE A 514 7.43 14.11 3.89
N LEU A 515 6.57 13.51 3.08
CA LEU A 515 5.50 14.22 2.39
C LEU A 515 4.49 14.84 3.37
N GLY A 516 4.36 14.27 4.58
CA GLY A 516 3.51 14.79 5.65
C GLY A 516 4.12 15.93 6.49
N LEU A 517 5.34 16.40 6.18
CA LEU A 517 6.00 17.46 6.94
C LEU A 517 5.30 18.81 6.77
N ARG A 518 4.80 19.34 7.90
CA ARG A 518 4.22 20.68 8.01
C ARG A 518 5.27 21.71 8.40
N TRP A 519 5.28 22.85 7.72
CA TRP A 519 6.16 23.97 8.06
C TRP A 519 5.47 25.04 8.92
N LYS A 520 4.13 25.03 8.98
CA LYS A 520 3.32 25.88 9.86
C LYS A 520 2.20 25.10 10.56
N ASN A 521 1.72 25.64 11.67
CA ASN A 521 0.68 25.02 12.49
C ASN A 521 -0.66 24.95 11.74
N THR A 522 -1.45 23.90 12.01
CA THR A 522 -2.78 23.70 11.40
C THR A 522 -3.82 23.42 12.48
N ALA A 523 -5.09 23.74 12.20
CA ALA A 523 -6.18 23.51 13.15
C ALA A 523 -6.32 22.03 13.56
N ASN A 524 -6.19 21.12 12.60
CA ASN A 524 -6.37 19.67 12.84
C ASN A 524 -5.06 18.95 13.17
N GLY A 525 -3.95 19.35 12.54
CA GLY A 525 -2.63 18.71 12.73
C GLY A 525 -1.81 19.30 13.87
N GLY A 526 -2.30 20.34 14.54
CA GLY A 526 -1.63 21.00 15.65
C GLY A 526 -0.29 21.62 15.26
N VAL A 527 0.72 21.39 16.11
CA VAL A 527 2.08 21.91 15.96
C VAL A 527 2.76 21.38 14.69
N ARG A 528 3.49 22.26 13.99
CA ARG A 528 4.25 21.94 12.78
C ARG A 528 5.44 20.98 13.03
N ASN A 529 6.03 20.50 11.95
CA ASN A 529 7.14 19.55 11.98
C ASN A 529 8.51 20.22 11.76
N VAL A 530 8.57 21.36 11.07
CA VAL A 530 9.82 22.09 10.84
C VAL A 530 10.09 23.07 11.99
N ILE A 531 11.21 22.91 12.68
CA ILE A 531 11.63 23.73 13.82
C ILE A 531 13.07 24.24 13.63
N ILE A 532 13.46 25.27 14.37
CA ILE A 532 14.85 25.72 14.47
C ILE A 532 15.38 25.43 15.87
N GLU A 533 16.51 24.74 15.96
CA GLU A 533 17.14 24.41 17.24
C GLU A 533 18.67 24.45 17.11
N ASN A 534 19.33 25.21 17.99
CA ASN A 534 20.79 25.44 18.00
C ASN A 534 21.34 25.84 16.61
N GLY A 535 20.60 26.75 15.97
CA GLY A 535 20.90 27.23 14.63
C GLY A 535 20.68 26.18 13.55
N LEU A 536 20.24 24.94 13.80
CA LEU A 536 19.96 23.94 12.77
C LEU A 536 18.47 23.84 12.48
N VAL A 537 18.13 23.36 11.28
CA VAL A 537 16.74 23.02 10.95
C VAL A 537 16.45 21.59 11.42
N GLY A 538 15.48 21.46 12.32
CA GLY A 538 14.96 20.19 12.81
C GLY A 538 13.66 19.79 12.10
N LEU A 539 13.55 18.52 11.76
CA LEU A 539 12.34 17.87 11.23
C LEU A 539 11.82 16.89 12.28
N VAL A 540 10.70 17.25 12.88
CA VAL A 540 10.04 16.48 13.95
C VAL A 540 8.93 15.64 13.35
N GLY A 541 9.23 14.38 13.08
CA GLY A 541 8.22 13.41 12.66
C GLY A 541 7.39 12.95 13.85
N GLN A 542 6.08 13.25 13.86
CA GLN A 542 5.12 12.69 14.82
C GLN A 542 4.46 11.41 14.28
N TYR A 543 4.40 11.27 12.95
CA TYR A 543 3.84 10.10 12.30
C TYR A 543 4.90 9.01 12.17
N HIS A 544 4.57 7.81 12.64
CA HIS A 544 5.21 6.58 12.21
C HIS A 544 4.11 5.55 11.93
N LYS A 545 4.35 4.61 11.01
CA LYS A 545 3.36 3.59 10.61
C LYS A 545 2.79 2.78 11.79
N GLY A 546 3.58 2.63 12.84
CA GLY A 546 3.17 2.03 14.11
C GLY A 546 2.10 2.82 14.86
N TYR A 547 1.89 4.12 14.60
CA TYR A 547 0.85 4.91 15.29
C TYR A 547 -0.55 4.31 15.14
N ARG A 548 -0.90 3.81 13.95
CA ARG A 548 -2.20 3.15 13.71
C ARG A 548 -2.33 1.79 14.41
N SER A 549 -1.21 1.12 14.69
CA SER A 549 -1.20 -0.16 15.40
C SER A 549 -1.00 -0.01 16.92
N SER A 550 -0.14 0.89 17.38
CA SER A 550 0.25 1.02 18.79
C SER A 550 -0.44 2.16 19.53
N GLY A 551 -1.06 3.14 18.83
CA GLY A 551 -1.58 4.38 19.42
C GLY A 551 -0.52 5.33 20.00
N ASN A 552 0.69 4.83 20.28
CA ASN A 552 1.83 5.61 20.76
C ASN A 552 2.36 6.53 19.66
N ILE A 553 2.63 7.79 19.99
CA ILE A 553 3.34 8.74 19.13
C ILE A 553 4.83 8.65 19.50
N LYS A 554 5.67 8.19 18.56
CA LYS A 554 7.13 8.27 18.68
C LYS A 554 7.58 9.53 17.97
N ILE A 555 8.09 10.49 18.74
CA ILE A 555 8.64 11.74 18.22
C ILE A 555 10.07 11.47 17.77
N ILE A 556 10.34 11.60 16.48
CA ILE A 556 11.67 11.40 15.90
C ILE A 556 12.19 12.75 15.40
N HIS A 557 13.24 13.25 16.05
CA HIS A 557 13.97 14.44 15.62
C HIS A 557 15.02 14.07 14.57
N ARG A 558 15.02 14.80 13.46
CA ARG A 558 16.02 14.69 12.39
C ARG A 558 16.57 16.07 12.09
N TYR A 559 17.88 16.21 11.93
CA TYR A 559 18.51 17.51 11.69
C TYR A 559 19.08 17.57 10.29
N LEU A 560 18.84 18.69 9.60
CA LEU A 560 19.41 18.94 8.29
C LEU A 560 20.83 19.50 8.41
N PRO A 561 21.77 19.09 7.54
CA PRO A 561 23.02 19.81 7.37
C PRO A 561 22.77 21.28 7.02
N ARG A 562 23.69 22.16 7.41
CA ARG A 562 23.59 23.62 7.21
C ARG A 562 23.22 23.98 5.78
N GLU A 563 23.85 23.32 4.82
CA GLU A 563 23.71 23.55 3.38
C GLU A 563 22.29 23.23 2.88
N VAL A 564 21.64 22.20 3.45
CA VAL A 564 20.26 21.81 3.08
C VAL A 564 19.24 22.64 3.87
N GLY A 565 19.52 22.91 5.14
CA GLY A 565 18.69 23.77 5.98
C GLY A 565 18.57 25.18 5.44
N GLU A 566 19.66 25.75 4.90
CA GLU A 566 19.66 27.05 4.23
C GLU A 566 18.70 27.10 3.04
N LEU A 567 18.74 26.09 2.16
CA LEU A 567 17.83 25.99 1.02
C LEU A 567 16.37 25.98 1.46
N LEU A 568 16.04 25.19 2.49
CA LEU A 568 14.67 25.10 3.02
C LEU A 568 14.22 26.43 3.65
N VAL A 569 15.06 27.10 4.43
CA VAL A 569 14.70 28.38 5.07
C VAL A 569 14.47 29.46 4.01
N TYR A 570 15.34 29.60 3.01
CA TYR A 570 15.14 30.56 1.92
C TYR A 570 13.89 30.27 1.09
N TYR A 571 13.62 28.99 0.82
CA TYR A 571 12.38 28.59 0.15
C TYR A 571 11.15 29.05 0.93
N LEU A 572 11.07 28.74 2.23
CA LEU A 572 9.94 29.12 3.08
C LEU A 572 9.84 30.63 3.30
N TRP A 573 10.98 31.33 3.38
CA TRP A 573 11.03 32.76 3.70
C TRP A 573 10.75 33.65 2.49
N ILE A 574 11.29 33.33 1.31
CA ILE A 574 11.30 34.23 0.14
C ILE A 574 10.49 33.66 -1.02
N VAL A 575 10.76 32.42 -1.41
CA VAL A 575 10.19 31.84 -2.63
C VAL A 575 8.72 31.49 -2.45
N LEU A 576 8.36 30.83 -1.34
CA LEU A 576 7.01 30.36 -1.09
C LEU A 576 6.00 31.52 -0.98
N PRO A 577 6.24 32.60 -0.20
CA PRO A 577 5.31 33.73 -0.14
C PRO A 577 5.17 34.49 -1.47
N PHE A 578 6.18 34.46 -2.33
CA PHE A 578 6.10 34.99 -3.69
C PHE A 578 5.24 34.08 -4.57
N TRP A 579 5.50 32.76 -4.52
CA TRP A 579 4.76 31.76 -5.28
C TRP A 579 3.27 31.75 -4.94
N GLU A 580 2.90 31.78 -3.67
CA GLU A 580 1.49 31.84 -3.24
C GLU A 580 0.76 33.07 -3.83
N LYS A 581 1.44 34.21 -3.98
CA LYS A 581 0.88 35.42 -4.60
C LYS A 581 0.76 35.29 -6.12
N ILE A 582 1.74 34.68 -6.79
CA ILE A 582 1.65 34.37 -8.23
C ILE A 582 0.50 33.40 -8.49
N GLN A 583 0.35 32.35 -7.67
CA GLN A 583 -0.79 31.44 -7.75
C GLN A 583 -2.13 32.16 -7.54
N PHE A 584 -2.19 33.09 -6.59
CA PHE A 584 -3.38 33.92 -6.40
C PHE A 584 -3.69 34.78 -7.62
N GLN A 585 -2.69 35.39 -8.26
CA GLN A 585 -2.89 36.13 -9.52
C GLN A 585 -3.37 35.24 -10.67
N MET A 586 -2.88 34.01 -10.76
CA MET A 586 -3.27 33.05 -11.81
C MET A 586 -4.68 32.48 -11.60
N THR A 587 -5.06 32.19 -10.35
CA THR A 587 -6.28 31.41 -10.04
C THR A 587 -7.40 32.21 -9.39
N GLY A 588 -7.10 33.42 -8.89
CA GLY A 588 -8.00 34.24 -8.07
C GLY A 588 -8.30 33.65 -6.68
N LYS A 589 -7.67 32.53 -6.30
CA LYS A 589 -7.89 31.82 -5.03
C LYS A 589 -6.61 31.83 -4.21
N VAL A 590 -6.75 32.02 -2.89
CA VAL A 590 -5.62 31.89 -1.98
C VAL A 590 -5.27 30.42 -1.88
N VAL A 591 -4.12 30.04 -2.45
CA VAL A 591 -3.56 28.70 -2.35
C VAL A 591 -2.45 28.76 -1.31
N SER A 592 -2.66 28.17 -0.14
CA SER A 592 -1.64 28.11 0.90
C SER A 592 -1.72 26.78 1.64
N SER A 593 -0.78 25.88 1.36
CA SER A 593 -0.67 24.61 2.08
C SER A 593 0.27 24.76 3.27
N ALA A 594 -0.08 24.09 4.38
CA ALA A 594 0.81 23.96 5.52
C ALA A 594 1.88 22.88 5.33
N PHE A 595 1.76 22.06 4.28
CA PHE A 595 2.66 20.97 3.94
C PHE A 595 3.68 21.41 2.89
N LEU A 596 4.92 20.95 3.02
CA LEU A 596 6.00 21.32 2.10
C LEU A 596 5.77 20.84 0.66
N TRP A 597 5.17 19.66 0.50
CA TRP A 597 4.87 19.02 -0.79
C TRP A 597 3.37 19.01 -1.10
N GLY A 598 2.66 20.07 -0.66
CA GLY A 598 1.23 20.22 -0.87
C GLY A 598 0.39 19.25 -0.04
N ASP A 599 -0.93 19.43 -0.10
CA ASP A 599 -1.86 18.51 0.53
C ASP A 599 -1.82 17.22 -0.30
N ALA A 600 -1.21 16.15 0.25
CA ALA A 600 -1.25 14.86 -0.41
C ALA A 600 -2.71 14.49 -0.64
N GLU A 601 -3.13 14.38 -1.91
CA GLU A 601 -4.41 13.77 -2.24
C GLU A 601 -4.38 12.36 -1.67
N LYS A 602 -5.11 12.14 -0.58
CA LYS A 602 -5.49 10.79 -0.21
C LYS A 602 -6.43 10.35 -1.31
N LYS A 603 -5.91 9.61 -2.30
CA LYS A 603 -6.76 8.75 -3.12
C LYS A 603 -7.60 7.94 -2.13
N GLU A 604 -8.89 8.19 -2.14
CA GLU A 604 -9.81 7.53 -1.24
C GLU A 604 -9.79 6.06 -1.64
N HIS A 605 -9.33 5.17 -0.76
CA HIS A 605 -9.30 3.71 -0.95
C HIS A 605 -10.63 3.10 -1.47
N ARG A 606 -11.75 3.81 -1.29
CA ARG A 606 -13.06 3.51 -1.89
C ARG A 606 -13.10 3.62 -3.43
N GLN A 607 -12.00 4.05 -4.06
CA GLN A 607 -11.79 4.00 -5.50
C GLN A 607 -11.27 2.64 -5.99
N TRP A 608 -10.95 1.68 -5.11
CA TRP A 608 -10.76 0.30 -5.56
C TRP A 608 -12.14 -0.26 -5.93
N THR A 609 -12.48 -0.16 -7.22
CA THR A 609 -13.76 -0.59 -7.78
C THR A 609 -13.80 -2.08 -8.10
N GLY A 610 -12.67 -2.77 -7.96
CA GLY A 610 -12.55 -4.12 -8.50
C GLY A 610 -12.64 -4.21 -10.01
N PRO A 611 -12.74 -5.45 -10.52
CA PRO A 611 -13.22 -5.67 -11.88
C PRO A 611 -14.61 -5.04 -12.06
N GLU A 612 -14.83 -4.39 -13.21
CA GLU A 612 -16.05 -3.61 -13.49
C GLU A 612 -17.33 -4.44 -13.28
N ARG A 613 -18.29 -3.88 -12.53
CA ARG A 613 -19.60 -4.50 -12.27
C ARG A 613 -20.53 -4.31 -13.47
N GLY A 614 -20.26 -5.01 -14.57
CA GLY A 614 -21.21 -5.28 -15.65
C GLY A 614 -20.91 -4.61 -17.00
N GLY A 615 -20.98 -5.44 -18.06
CA GLY A 615 -20.94 -5.00 -19.46
C GLY A 615 -22.30 -4.60 -20.02
N GLY A 616 -22.26 -3.80 -21.10
CA GLY A 616 -23.30 -3.82 -22.13
C GLY A 616 -24.55 -2.96 -21.91
N MET A 617 -24.41 -1.64 -21.76
CA MET A 617 -25.50 -0.73 -22.19
C MET A 617 -24.96 0.62 -22.65
N LYS A 618 -24.57 0.69 -23.94
CA LYS A 618 -24.49 1.98 -24.66
C LYS A 618 -25.90 2.58 -24.66
N LYS A 619 -26.21 3.46 -23.70
CA LYS A 619 -27.39 4.32 -23.76
C LYS A 619 -27.33 5.10 -25.07
N GLY A 620 -28.22 4.74 -25.99
CA GLY A 620 -28.42 5.47 -27.23
C GLY A 620 -28.64 6.95 -26.95
N LYS A 621 -27.82 7.80 -27.56
CA LYS A 621 -28.01 9.26 -27.55
C LYS A 621 -29.35 9.57 -28.22
N GLY A 622 -30.38 9.74 -27.39
CA GLY A 622 -31.60 10.43 -27.79
C GLY A 622 -31.26 11.84 -28.28
N LYS A 623 -31.64 12.14 -29.52
CA LYS A 623 -31.52 13.47 -30.12
C LYS A 623 -32.23 14.51 -29.23
N GLY A 624 -31.45 15.33 -28.53
CA GLY A 624 -31.91 16.46 -27.74
C GLY A 624 -31.07 17.71 -28.02
N LYS A 625 -31.70 18.67 -28.71
CA LYS A 625 -31.32 20.06 -29.04
C LYS A 625 -29.98 20.63 -28.53
N LYS A 626 -29.22 21.14 -29.53
CA LYS A 626 -28.16 22.17 -29.44
C LYS A 626 -28.42 23.22 -28.35
N GLY A 627 -27.47 23.34 -27.42
CA GLY A 627 -27.32 24.47 -26.51
C GLY A 627 -25.85 24.59 -26.08
N THR A 628 -25.29 25.78 -26.25
CA THR A 628 -23.93 26.25 -25.95
C THR A 628 -23.30 25.67 -24.67
N LYS A 629 -22.28 24.80 -24.83
CA LYS A 629 -21.46 24.28 -23.73
C LYS A 629 -19.98 24.03 -24.12
N GLY A 630 -19.46 24.73 -25.13
CA GLY A 630 -18.13 24.48 -25.71
C GLY A 630 -16.93 25.12 -24.99
N GLU A 631 -17.13 25.91 -23.93
CA GLU A 631 -16.03 26.63 -23.25
C GLU A 631 -15.71 26.13 -21.84
N LYS A 632 -16.55 25.28 -21.22
CA LYS A 632 -16.34 24.77 -19.86
C LYS A 632 -15.68 23.38 -19.79
N GLU A 633 -15.87 22.52 -20.79
CA GLU A 633 -15.28 21.17 -20.80
C GLU A 633 -13.77 21.19 -21.12
N LYS A 634 -13.31 22.07 -22.01
CA LYS A 634 -11.88 22.26 -22.29
C LYS A 634 -11.07 22.71 -21.06
N THR A 635 -11.68 23.48 -20.17
CA THR A 635 -11.01 23.95 -18.94
C THR A 635 -10.89 22.85 -17.89
N GLN A 636 -11.83 21.89 -17.85
CA GLN A 636 -11.81 20.78 -16.88
C GLN A 636 -10.86 19.65 -17.27
N GLU A 637 -10.75 19.29 -18.57
CA GLU A 637 -9.74 18.34 -19.06
C GLU A 637 -8.32 18.90 -18.94
N GLU A 638 -8.11 20.19 -19.25
CA GLU A 638 -6.82 20.86 -19.01
C GLU A 638 -6.49 20.97 -17.51
N GLU A 639 -7.48 21.20 -16.62
CA GLU A 639 -7.27 21.15 -15.16
C GLU A 639 -6.96 19.74 -14.65
N LYS A 640 -7.58 18.69 -15.19
CA LYS A 640 -7.31 17.27 -14.84
C LYS A 640 -5.93 16.81 -15.29
N GLY A 641 -5.56 17.08 -16.54
CA GLY A 641 -4.23 16.77 -17.08
C GLY A 641 -3.10 17.58 -16.44
N ARG A 642 -3.41 18.78 -15.93
CA ARG A 642 -2.48 19.59 -15.12
C ARG A 642 -2.40 19.05 -13.68
N ARG A 643 -3.50 18.60 -13.07
CA ARG A 643 -3.58 17.99 -11.73
C ARG A 643 -2.82 16.67 -11.58
N THR A 644 -2.88 15.77 -12.57
CA THR A 644 -2.18 14.47 -12.51
C THR A 644 -0.65 14.60 -12.53
N LYS A 645 -0.10 15.63 -13.18
CA LYS A 645 1.34 15.97 -13.11
C LYS A 645 1.79 16.56 -11.76
N LEU A 646 0.86 16.98 -10.90
CA LEU A 646 1.15 17.76 -9.68
C LEU A 646 1.19 16.96 -8.38
N SER A 647 0.70 15.72 -8.36
CA SER A 647 0.58 14.96 -7.11
C SER A 647 1.95 14.44 -6.61
N TRP A 648 2.21 14.64 -5.31
CA TRP A 648 3.41 14.12 -4.64
C TRP A 648 3.09 12.74 -4.05
N THR A 649 3.63 11.69 -4.66
CA THR A 649 3.37 10.30 -4.28
C THR A 649 4.65 9.55 -3.89
N SER A 650 4.51 8.43 -3.15
CA SER A 650 5.64 7.55 -2.83
C SER A 650 6.36 7.02 -4.09
N GLU A 651 5.61 6.80 -5.17
CA GLU A 651 6.17 6.37 -6.45
C GLU A 651 6.97 7.49 -7.13
N ARG A 652 6.47 8.73 -7.09
CA ARG A 652 7.23 9.90 -7.56
C ARG A 652 8.54 10.04 -6.79
N VAL A 653 8.52 9.87 -5.46
CA VAL A 653 9.75 9.88 -4.63
C VAL A 653 10.73 8.79 -5.04
N ARG A 654 10.24 7.56 -5.26
CA ARG A 654 11.06 6.43 -5.73
C ARG A 654 11.72 6.76 -7.07
N LYS A 655 10.95 7.24 -8.05
CA LYS A 655 11.44 7.57 -9.39
C LYS A 655 12.50 8.68 -9.35
N ILE A 656 12.22 9.75 -8.63
CA ILE A 656 13.15 10.87 -8.42
C ILE A 656 14.52 10.36 -7.88
N MET A 657 14.49 9.46 -6.89
CA MET A 657 15.69 8.88 -6.29
C MET A 657 16.46 7.96 -7.26
N GLN A 658 15.75 7.14 -8.03
CA GLN A 658 16.34 6.27 -9.04
C GLN A 658 16.98 7.08 -10.18
N ASP A 659 16.31 8.13 -10.66
CA ASP A 659 16.81 9.01 -11.71
C ASP A 659 18.07 9.77 -11.24
N ALA A 660 18.07 10.29 -10.01
CA ALA A 660 19.23 10.96 -9.43
C ALA A 660 20.42 10.00 -9.27
N SER A 661 20.20 8.80 -8.74
CA SER A 661 21.26 7.81 -8.55
C SER A 661 21.81 7.30 -9.88
N ASN A 662 20.95 7.03 -10.87
CA ASN A 662 21.39 6.63 -12.21
C ASN A 662 22.24 7.72 -12.88
N ARG A 663 21.81 8.99 -12.81
CA ARG A 663 22.51 10.12 -13.43
C ARG A 663 23.90 10.37 -12.84
N TRP A 664 24.04 10.28 -11.51
CA TRP A 664 25.29 10.64 -10.82
C TRP A 664 26.22 9.45 -10.56
N MET A 665 25.68 8.24 -10.38
CA MET A 665 26.44 7.05 -9.99
C MET A 665 26.45 5.95 -11.06
N GLY A 666 25.61 6.06 -12.09
CA GLY A 666 25.48 5.10 -13.18
C GLY A 666 24.47 3.98 -12.92
N SER A 667 24.15 3.22 -13.97
CA SER A 667 23.08 2.20 -13.98
C SER A 667 23.32 1.00 -13.06
N GLN A 668 24.56 0.75 -12.64
CA GLN A 668 24.91 -0.33 -11.70
C GLN A 668 24.71 0.06 -10.21
N SER A 669 24.39 1.33 -9.94
CA SER A 669 24.36 1.93 -8.60
C SER A 669 23.01 2.56 -8.27
N ILE A 670 21.93 2.09 -8.90
CA ILE A 670 20.58 2.63 -8.69
C ILE A 670 20.15 2.34 -7.25
N LEU A 671 19.82 3.41 -6.53
CA LEU A 671 19.38 3.33 -5.14
C LEU A 671 17.86 3.18 -5.08
N SER A 672 17.41 2.07 -4.50
CA SER A 672 16.03 1.97 -4.01
C SER A 672 15.91 2.56 -2.59
N ILE A 673 14.69 2.91 -2.18
CA ILE A 673 14.40 3.40 -0.82
C ILE A 673 14.87 2.38 0.24
N SER A 674 14.60 1.09 -0.01
CA SER A 674 15.01 -0.01 0.88
C SER A 674 16.53 -0.17 0.94
N ALA A 675 17.20 -0.15 -0.22
CA ALA A 675 18.65 -0.24 -0.29
C ALA A 675 19.33 0.92 0.45
N TRP A 676 18.87 2.15 0.22
CA TRP A 676 19.42 3.33 0.87
C TRP A 676 19.25 3.29 2.38
N ARG A 677 18.10 2.84 2.89
CA ARG A 677 17.89 2.68 4.35
C ARG A 677 18.97 1.78 4.97
N GLN A 678 19.26 0.63 4.35
CA GLN A 678 20.27 -0.32 4.85
C GLN A 678 21.69 0.23 4.68
N ILE A 679 21.96 0.88 3.55
CA ILE A 679 23.26 1.51 3.26
C ILE A 679 23.54 2.66 4.23
N ALA A 680 22.58 3.53 4.52
CA ALA A 680 22.72 4.63 5.47
C ALA A 680 23.06 4.14 6.89
N ILE A 681 22.38 3.07 7.34
CA ILE A 681 22.71 2.39 8.61
C ILE A 681 24.14 1.83 8.56
N ALA A 682 24.54 1.19 7.46
CA ALA A 682 25.88 0.66 7.29
C ALA A 682 26.96 1.76 7.32
N ILE A 683 26.72 2.90 6.65
CA ILE A 683 27.59 4.08 6.65
C ILE A 683 27.73 4.63 8.06
N SER A 684 26.61 4.86 8.76
CA SER A 684 26.62 5.34 10.15
C SER A 684 27.40 4.39 11.06
N ARG A 685 27.14 3.07 10.95
CA ARG A 685 27.88 2.05 11.69
C ARG A 685 29.36 1.99 11.34
N ARG A 686 29.80 2.45 10.18
CA ARG A 686 31.21 2.38 9.78
C ARG A 686 31.96 3.66 10.17
N PHE A 687 31.36 4.81 9.97
CA PHE A 687 32.04 6.11 10.05
C PHE A 687 31.65 6.95 11.27
N CYS A 688 30.53 6.65 11.94
CA CYS A 688 30.05 7.41 13.10
C CYS A 688 30.27 6.71 14.46
N ARG A 689 31.03 5.60 14.50
CA ARG A 689 31.19 4.73 15.69
C ARG A 689 31.87 5.38 16.91
N GLU A 690 32.58 6.49 16.74
CA GLU A 690 33.31 7.14 17.84
C GLU A 690 32.39 7.94 18.79
N ASN A 691 31.15 8.25 18.39
CA ASN A 691 30.14 8.92 19.23
C ASN A 691 28.84 8.08 19.27
N ARG A 692 28.84 6.97 20.01
CA ARG A 692 27.59 6.21 20.26
C ARG A 692 26.65 7.07 21.10
N PHE A 693 25.44 7.31 20.60
CA PHE A 693 24.31 7.53 21.52
C PHE A 693 24.13 6.24 22.32
N GLU A 694 24.01 6.34 23.65
CA GLU A 694 23.74 5.18 24.49
C GLU A 694 22.45 4.52 24.01
N ASP A 695 22.51 3.20 23.85
CA ASP A 695 21.41 2.41 23.38
C ASP A 695 20.41 2.20 24.53
N GLU A 696 19.40 3.07 24.63
CA GLU A 696 18.30 2.90 25.58
C GLU A 696 17.29 1.82 25.14
N SER A 697 17.50 1.13 24.00
CA SER A 697 16.57 0.08 23.53
C SER A 697 16.50 -1.17 24.42
N GLY A 698 17.28 -1.22 25.50
CA GLY A 698 17.23 -2.27 26.52
C GLY A 698 15.95 -2.31 27.37
N LYS A 699 15.00 -1.38 27.19
CA LYS A 699 13.65 -1.47 27.77
C LYS A 699 12.63 -1.89 26.71
N TRP A 700 12.83 -3.07 26.13
CA TRP A 700 11.71 -3.77 25.49
C TRP A 700 10.89 -4.38 26.62
N ASP A 701 9.73 -3.78 26.91
CA ASP A 701 8.73 -4.38 27.78
C ASP A 701 7.98 -5.44 26.94
N PRO A 702 8.12 -6.75 27.26
CA PRO A 702 7.43 -7.81 26.54
C PRO A 702 5.89 -7.70 26.64
N ASP A 703 5.40 -6.90 27.60
CA ASP A 703 3.98 -6.70 27.88
C ASP A 703 3.39 -5.46 27.19
N GLU A 704 4.18 -4.68 26.43
CA GLU A 704 3.60 -3.69 25.51
C GLU A 704 2.78 -4.45 24.46
N ASN A 705 1.46 -4.34 24.56
CA ASN A 705 0.49 -4.96 23.67
C ASN A 705 0.60 -4.35 22.26
N TRP A 706 1.63 -4.75 21.51
CA TRP A 706 1.80 -4.45 20.09
C TRP A 706 0.64 -5.09 19.34
N ASP A 707 -0.30 -4.29 18.81
CA ASP A 707 -1.32 -4.82 17.89
C ASP A 707 -0.67 -5.14 16.54
N GLU A 708 -0.06 -6.32 16.48
CA GLU A 708 0.60 -6.93 15.30
C GLU A 708 -0.28 -6.93 14.04
N ASP A 709 -1.61 -6.79 14.18
CA ASP A 709 -2.58 -6.92 13.08
C ASP A 709 -2.61 -5.73 12.11
N ASN A 710 -2.12 -4.56 12.53
CA ASN A 710 -2.06 -3.35 11.70
C ASN A 710 -0.64 -3.06 11.17
N ALA A 711 0.35 -3.91 11.47
CA ALA A 711 1.74 -3.75 11.04
C ALA A 711 2.01 -4.28 9.62
N ALA A 712 1.10 -5.07 9.06
CA ALA A 712 1.35 -5.90 7.88
C ALA A 712 1.33 -5.19 6.52
N GLY A 713 1.08 -3.88 6.48
CA GLY A 713 1.43 -3.09 5.29
C GLY A 713 2.94 -3.00 5.04
N ASP A 714 3.78 -3.52 5.96
CA ASP A 714 5.23 -3.59 5.85
C ASP A 714 5.67 -4.70 4.88
N ASP A 715 5.72 -4.38 3.59
CA ASP A 715 6.70 -5.02 2.72
C ASP A 715 8.06 -4.30 2.85
N PRO A 716 9.17 -5.04 2.98
CA PRO A 716 10.54 -4.50 2.97
C PRO A 716 10.99 -3.81 1.67
#